data_AF-A0AB74EXG5-F1
#
_entry.id   AF-A0AB74EXG5-F1
#
_cell.length_a   1.000
_cell.length_b   1.000
_cell.length_c   1.000
_cell.angle_alpha   90.00
_cell.angle_beta   90.00
_cell.angle_gamma   90.00
#
_symmetry.space_group_name_H-M   'P 1'
#
loop_
_entity.id
_entity.type
_entity.pdbx_description
1 polymer ?
#
loop_
_entity_poly.entity_id
_entity_poly.type
_entity_poly.pdbx_seq_one_letter_code
_entity_poly.pdbx_strand_id
1 'polypeptide(L)'
;MKKKHLISRIVGLALAAALALPGASVFASALPEGAGLSMNLEQHGGIVMDMDNLPSTSSAPVQNRMGYPDKYDLREKGFSTPVKFQNPWGACWAFAGISSVESNLLSEGKASAGIDLSEKAATWFTYQAQNTTPENKEGTTIVSKNANELYDAGGNFYGFGAQLSTWYGASTEKEIPYQGAQGNTVMGKVPSHDGSLYDVSYFDPKDDWSVPYSQINDNAYHLEDMELIMGAVNRESGSTDMTQVGAVVNAVKDKIMSNGAVAVMFNADESKPEDVTEENPSPSPYFKRDTSAYYHDTFMAPNHGVSIVGWDDTFTANSENFTTVPPGAGAWIVKNSWSDKWGTDGYFYLSYYDATMTMYASCTADSGEMGLYDYDNNYQYDYLGNKNAIAVNIDTFVGQIAKAQNIPLKVANIFTADKAEVLKAVSLTANDANATVTTEIYRVPDTSSPISGAPVYTQEDTFSNTGYYTLELRSETPISLKAGEHFSVVQTITYPDHDGVPIEIGLKNAAPVDVKDKNGQTVYTYYTQQTATNAPGQSFVYGLNTLFTDQAEAPVPVWKDITDETITNAFQVIPIGGDNKAYPGNVMIKAFTVDQDTAPAVTLGGESFDAQGQSLGSQNVTDLAAAISLPKGAAAFSLSAQTENGEAVITVGGEAYEEGTKLDAAVLNTPGAVTVDTTSAPRGNNGAHYVLNMAVTPDTPSGGDPGTGEGSGATPPANDNGQNVTSGGKNVGTGLFDTTAGMGLTIAAVLLLAASGGFILYRRNRKA
;
A
#
# COMPACT_ATOMS: atom_id res chain seq x y z
N MET A 1 -40.59 -13.10 29.04
CA MET A 1 -41.28 -13.98 28.05
C MET A 1 -40.30 -14.35 26.96
N LYS A 2 -40.46 -15.51 26.29
CA LYS A 2 -39.43 -16.08 25.38
C LYS A 2 -39.44 -15.46 23.96
N LYS A 3 -38.26 -15.05 23.46
CA LYS A 3 -37.82 -15.05 22.04
C LYS A 3 -36.29 -15.21 22.10
N LYS A 4 -35.68 -16.35 21.71
CA LYS A 4 -35.37 -16.79 20.32
C LYS A 4 -34.62 -15.74 19.49
N HIS A 5 -33.30 -15.69 19.65
CA HIS A 5 -32.32 -15.64 18.56
C HIS A 5 -31.08 -16.43 19.04
N LEU A 6 -30.60 -17.35 18.19
CA LEU A 6 -29.42 -18.20 18.44
C LEU A 6 -28.87 -18.63 17.08
N ILE A 7 -27.88 -17.88 16.60
CA ILE A 7 -27.13 -18.03 15.34
C ILE A 7 -25.77 -17.37 15.61
N SER A 8 -24.60 -17.89 15.24
CA SER A 8 -24.17 -19.27 14.95
C SER A 8 -22.64 -19.30 14.97
N ARG A 9 -22.00 -20.38 15.46
CA ARG A 9 -20.62 -20.74 15.07
C ARG A 9 -20.43 -22.26 15.01
N ILE A 10 -20.33 -22.74 13.77
CA ILE A 10 -19.39 -23.75 13.22
C ILE A 10 -19.09 -25.01 14.08
N VAL A 11 -19.56 -26.17 13.61
CA VAL A 11 -18.80 -27.36 13.16
C VAL A 11 -19.82 -28.51 13.03
N GLY A 12 -19.99 -29.03 11.81
CA GLY A 12 -20.97 -30.10 11.56
C GLY A 12 -20.81 -30.72 10.17
N LEU A 13 -19.73 -31.48 9.97
CA LEU A 13 -19.55 -32.30 8.77
C LEU A 13 -20.69 -33.33 8.68
N ALA A 14 -21.61 -33.13 7.73
CA ALA A 14 -22.76 -34.01 7.49
C ALA A 14 -22.90 -34.36 5.99
N LEU A 15 -21.88 -35.04 5.46
CA LEU A 15 -21.95 -35.67 4.14
C LEU A 15 -22.88 -36.90 4.16
N ALA A 16 -24.21 -36.70 4.12
CA ALA A 16 -25.17 -37.77 3.80
C ALA A 16 -26.59 -37.25 3.45
N ALA A 17 -27.17 -37.85 2.39
CA ALA A 17 -28.61 -37.94 2.08
C ALA A 17 -29.36 -36.68 1.58
N ALA A 18 -29.05 -36.26 0.35
CA ALA A 18 -30.02 -35.63 -0.54
C ALA A 18 -30.47 -36.63 -1.64
N LEU A 19 -31.52 -37.41 -1.37
CA LEU A 19 -32.10 -38.34 -2.35
C LEU A 19 -33.18 -37.64 -3.19
N ALA A 20 -32.86 -37.43 -4.47
CA ALA A 20 -33.79 -37.33 -5.60
C ALA A 20 -35.05 -36.45 -5.45
N LEU A 21 -34.90 -35.16 -5.73
CA LEU A 21 -35.95 -34.37 -6.39
C LEU A 21 -35.42 -33.89 -7.76
N PRO A 22 -36.07 -34.21 -8.89
CA PRO A 22 -35.67 -33.66 -10.18
C PRO A 22 -36.01 -32.17 -10.24
N GLY A 23 -34.99 -31.31 -10.33
CA GLY A 23 -35.14 -29.85 -10.44
C GLY A 23 -34.74 -29.04 -9.19
N ALA A 24 -34.16 -29.65 -8.16
CA ALA A 24 -33.41 -28.90 -7.15
C ALA A 24 -31.99 -28.62 -7.68
N SER A 25 -31.56 -27.37 -7.68
CA SER A 25 -30.20 -27.00 -8.05
C SER A 25 -29.19 -27.60 -7.07
N VAL A 26 -28.02 -28.02 -7.57
CA VAL A 26 -26.91 -28.51 -6.72
C VAL A 26 -26.52 -27.42 -5.70
N PHE A 27 -26.64 -26.16 -6.11
CA PHE A 27 -26.51 -24.96 -5.30
C PHE A 27 -27.47 -24.94 -4.08
N ALA A 28 -28.77 -25.16 -4.27
CA ALA A 28 -29.74 -25.10 -3.17
C ALA A 28 -29.54 -26.18 -2.10
N SER A 29 -28.90 -27.31 -2.46
CA SER A 29 -28.50 -28.35 -1.50
C SER A 29 -27.12 -28.13 -0.85
N ALA A 30 -26.35 -27.13 -1.30
CA ALA A 30 -25.00 -26.82 -0.80
C ALA A 30 -24.96 -25.57 0.10
N LEU A 31 -25.99 -24.71 0.06
CA LEU A 31 -26.11 -23.56 0.96
C LEU A 31 -26.37 -24.01 2.41
N PRO A 32 -25.64 -23.48 3.41
CA PRO A 32 -26.02 -23.64 4.82
C PRO A 32 -27.43 -23.13 5.10
N GLU A 33 -28.13 -23.76 6.05
CA GLU A 33 -29.48 -23.34 6.46
C GLU A 33 -29.43 -21.90 7.02
N GLY A 34 -29.97 -20.94 6.28
CA GLY A 34 -29.95 -19.51 6.62
C GLY A 34 -28.84 -18.67 5.97
N ALA A 35 -28.12 -19.19 4.97
CA ALA A 35 -26.99 -18.52 4.29
C ALA A 35 -27.38 -17.33 3.36
N GLY A 36 -28.12 -16.35 3.86
CA GLY A 36 -28.26 -15.05 3.22
C GLY A 36 -27.18 -14.08 3.71
N LEU A 37 -26.50 -13.39 2.79
CA LEU A 37 -25.61 -12.28 3.11
C LEU A 37 -26.44 -11.04 3.41
N SER A 38 -26.31 -10.47 4.61
CA SER A 38 -26.85 -9.15 4.94
C SER A 38 -25.78 -8.06 4.78
N MET A 39 -26.24 -6.82 4.78
CA MET A 39 -25.41 -5.63 5.02
C MET A 39 -26.06 -4.91 6.20
N ASN A 40 -25.46 -4.98 7.38
CA ASN A 40 -25.98 -4.32 8.56
C ASN A 40 -25.13 -3.06 8.85
N LEU A 41 -25.18 -2.13 7.90
CA LEU A 41 -24.40 -0.90 7.93
C LEU A 41 -24.99 0.07 8.95
N GLU A 42 -24.25 0.31 10.02
CA GLU A 42 -24.59 1.29 11.04
C GLU A 42 -23.54 2.41 11.07
N GLN A 43 -24.00 3.66 11.16
CA GLN A 43 -23.15 4.79 11.50
C GLN A 43 -23.32 5.09 12.99
N HIS A 44 -22.20 5.14 13.71
CA HIS A 44 -22.11 5.61 15.09
C HIS A 44 -21.09 6.75 15.10
N GLY A 45 -21.48 7.96 15.50
CA GLY A 45 -20.58 9.11 15.48
C GLY A 45 -19.95 9.33 14.10
N GLY A 46 -18.61 9.32 14.02
CA GLY A 46 -17.87 9.42 12.75
C GLY A 46 -17.51 8.08 12.11
N ILE A 47 -17.94 6.94 12.66
CA ILE A 47 -17.57 5.60 12.18
C ILE A 47 -18.76 4.91 11.49
N VAL A 48 -18.49 4.27 10.34
CA VAL A 48 -19.45 3.44 9.60
C VAL A 48 -18.94 2.02 9.52
N MET A 49 -19.78 1.05 9.84
CA MET A 49 -19.37 -0.34 10.01
C MET A 49 -20.48 -1.30 9.63
N ASP A 50 -20.11 -2.45 9.04
CA ASP A 50 -21.04 -3.57 8.95
C ASP A 50 -21.00 -4.35 10.27
N MET A 51 -22.11 -4.31 11.01
CA MET A 51 -22.26 -4.99 12.29
C MET A 51 -22.26 -6.52 12.15
N ASP A 52 -22.40 -7.06 10.95
CA ASP A 52 -22.28 -8.49 10.70
C ASP A 52 -20.80 -8.90 10.51
N ASN A 53 -19.93 -7.97 10.10
CA ASN A 53 -18.51 -8.22 9.80
C ASN A 53 -17.58 -8.05 11.00
N LEU A 54 -18.01 -7.41 12.09
CA LEU A 54 -17.19 -7.37 13.29
C LEU A 54 -16.98 -8.79 13.85
N PRO A 55 -15.72 -9.25 14.05
CA PRO A 55 -15.45 -10.59 14.53
C PRO A 55 -16.14 -10.84 15.88
N SER A 56 -16.78 -12.01 16.04
CA SER A 56 -17.41 -12.36 17.33
C SER A 56 -16.37 -12.70 18.41
N THR A 57 -15.19 -13.13 17.99
CA THR A 57 -13.95 -13.28 18.77
C THR A 57 -12.76 -12.92 17.89
N SER A 58 -11.77 -12.20 18.42
CA SER A 58 -10.55 -11.84 17.69
C SER A 58 -9.64 -13.04 17.42
N SER A 59 -9.07 -13.12 16.22
CA SER A 59 -8.04 -14.10 15.83
C SER A 59 -6.74 -13.38 15.46
N ALA A 60 -6.09 -12.74 16.45
CA ALA A 60 -4.83 -12.06 16.21
C ALA A 60 -3.70 -13.09 15.99
N PRO A 61 -2.81 -12.87 15.02
CA PRO A 61 -1.64 -13.72 14.83
C PRO A 61 -0.73 -13.64 16.07
N VAL A 62 -0.39 -14.80 16.65
CA VAL A 62 0.38 -14.87 17.91
C VAL A 62 1.86 -14.53 17.65
N GLN A 63 2.17 -13.24 17.63
CA GLN A 63 3.55 -12.73 17.60
C GLN A 63 4.18 -12.81 19.00
N ASN A 64 4.98 -13.85 19.22
CA ASN A 64 5.84 -13.99 20.40
C ASN A 64 7.23 -13.36 20.12
N ARG A 65 7.34 -12.04 20.28
CA ARG A 65 8.63 -11.36 20.45
C ARG A 65 8.71 -10.76 21.87
N MET A 66 9.84 -10.97 22.53
CA MET A 66 10.16 -10.37 23.83
C MET A 66 11.25 -9.32 23.62
N GLY A 67 11.03 -8.09 24.08
CA GLY A 67 12.06 -7.03 24.06
C GLY A 67 11.58 -5.58 23.89
N TYR A 68 10.27 -5.31 23.82
CA TYR A 68 9.77 -3.92 23.79
C TYR A 68 10.22 -3.16 25.04
N PRO A 69 10.54 -1.86 24.94
CA PRO A 69 10.71 -1.01 26.12
C PRO A 69 9.36 -0.81 26.84
N ASP A 70 9.41 -0.65 28.16
CA ASP A 70 8.21 -0.42 28.99
C ASP A 70 7.43 0.84 28.55
N LYS A 71 8.10 1.82 27.91
CA LYS A 71 7.48 3.02 27.32
C LYS A 71 8.08 3.33 25.96
N TYR A 72 7.26 3.90 25.08
CA TYR A 72 7.67 4.41 23.79
C TYR A 72 6.74 5.54 23.37
N ASP A 73 7.29 6.63 22.84
CA ASP A 73 6.52 7.81 22.44
C ASP A 73 7.10 8.38 21.14
N LEU A 74 6.28 8.49 20.09
CA LEU A 74 6.66 9.06 18.80
C LEU A 74 6.83 10.59 18.87
N ARG A 75 6.21 11.27 19.84
CA ARG A 75 6.34 12.72 20.05
C ARG A 75 7.76 13.09 20.48
N GLU A 76 8.34 12.30 21.39
CA GLU A 76 9.75 12.45 21.83
C GLU A 76 10.76 12.23 20.69
N LYS A 77 10.33 11.58 19.60
CA LYS A 77 11.15 11.27 18.42
C LYS A 77 10.95 12.26 17.27
N GLY A 78 9.95 13.14 17.34
CA GLY A 78 9.57 14.01 16.22
C GLY A 78 8.77 13.29 15.11
N PHE A 79 8.24 12.09 15.37
CA PHE A 79 7.47 11.28 14.42
C PHE A 79 5.96 11.43 14.61
N SER A 80 5.50 12.54 15.20
CA SER A 80 4.08 12.81 15.43
C SER A 80 3.79 14.29 15.16
N THR A 81 2.91 14.56 14.21
CA THR A 81 2.40 15.90 13.88
C THR A 81 1.48 16.42 14.99
N PRO A 82 1.32 17.75 15.14
CA PRO A 82 0.44 18.36 16.14
C PRO A 82 -1.01 17.85 16.14
N VAL A 83 -1.73 18.08 17.24
CA VAL A 83 -3.17 17.81 17.35
C VAL A 83 -3.96 18.79 16.48
N LYS A 84 -4.75 18.26 15.55
CA LYS A 84 -5.69 19.02 14.69
C LYS A 84 -7.09 19.08 15.31
N PHE A 85 -8.05 19.70 14.62
CA PHE A 85 -9.44 19.83 15.08
C PHE A 85 -10.45 19.45 13.97
N GLN A 86 -11.17 18.34 14.15
CA GLN A 86 -12.11 17.80 13.15
C GLN A 86 -13.45 18.54 13.06
N ASN A 87 -13.77 19.42 14.00
CA ASN A 87 -15.09 20.06 14.00
C ASN A 87 -15.23 20.92 12.74
N PRO A 88 -16.39 20.87 12.06
CA PRO A 88 -17.67 20.39 12.57
C PRO A 88 -18.06 18.93 12.22
N TRP A 89 -17.17 18.11 11.66
CA TRP A 89 -17.57 16.90 10.92
C TRP A 89 -17.23 15.57 11.61
N GLY A 90 -18.01 14.53 11.29
CA GLY A 90 -17.75 13.10 11.58
C GLY A 90 -16.56 12.47 10.84
N ALA A 91 -15.46 13.23 10.64
CA ALA A 91 -14.31 12.83 9.82
C ALA A 91 -13.17 12.17 10.61
N CYS A 92 -13.37 11.75 11.87
CA CYS A 92 -12.31 11.24 12.76
C CYS A 92 -11.53 10.04 12.20
N TRP A 93 -12.18 9.17 11.43
CA TRP A 93 -11.52 8.07 10.70
C TRP A 93 -10.42 8.56 9.75
N ALA A 94 -10.66 9.69 9.06
CA ALA A 94 -9.67 10.32 8.18
C ALA A 94 -8.53 10.97 8.97
N PHE A 95 -8.82 11.71 10.06
CA PHE A 95 -7.77 12.25 10.95
C PHE A 95 -6.87 11.17 11.55
N ALA A 96 -7.46 10.06 12.00
CA ALA A 96 -6.71 8.94 12.55
C ALA A 96 -5.81 8.28 11.49
N GLY A 97 -6.36 8.01 10.31
CA GLY A 97 -5.64 7.42 9.19
C GLY A 97 -4.55 8.32 8.62
N ILE A 98 -4.83 9.60 8.40
CA ILE A 98 -3.85 10.60 7.94
C ILE A 98 -2.73 10.76 8.97
N SER A 99 -3.04 10.78 10.28
CA SER A 99 -1.99 10.82 11.30
C SER A 99 -1.12 9.56 11.34
N SER A 100 -1.57 8.43 10.78
CA SER A 100 -0.71 7.23 10.55
C SER A 100 0.23 7.45 9.37
N VAL A 101 -0.29 7.96 8.24
CA VAL A 101 0.48 8.30 7.04
C VAL A 101 1.55 9.36 7.34
N GLU A 102 1.18 10.49 7.95
CA GLU A 102 2.11 11.56 8.36
C GLU A 102 3.23 11.01 9.28
N SER A 103 2.87 10.16 10.23
CA SER A 103 3.83 9.57 11.17
C SER A 103 4.82 8.62 10.48
N ASN A 104 4.34 7.82 9.52
CA ASN A 104 5.17 6.94 8.71
C ASN A 104 6.19 7.72 7.85
N LEU A 105 5.71 8.74 7.14
CA LEU A 105 6.57 9.59 6.30
C LEU A 105 7.65 10.30 7.13
N LEU A 106 7.34 10.67 8.37
CA LEU A 106 8.32 11.22 9.32
C LEU A 106 9.32 10.17 9.82
N SER A 107 8.89 8.96 10.18
CA SER A 107 9.79 7.92 10.70
C SER A 107 10.75 7.39 9.64
N GLU A 108 10.31 7.32 8.38
CA GLU A 108 11.11 6.89 7.22
C GLU A 108 11.94 8.02 6.58
N GLY A 109 11.84 9.26 7.11
CA GLY A 109 12.50 10.43 6.55
C GLY A 109 12.06 10.75 5.11
N LYS A 110 10.83 10.36 4.74
CA LYS A 110 10.18 10.62 3.44
C LYS A 110 9.55 12.01 3.37
N ALA A 111 9.23 12.62 4.51
CA ALA A 111 8.70 13.98 4.63
C ALA A 111 9.41 14.81 5.71
N SER A 112 9.24 16.13 5.68
CA SER A 112 9.79 17.02 6.72
C SER A 112 8.85 17.14 7.93
N ALA A 113 9.37 17.64 9.06
CA ALA A 113 8.59 17.86 10.29
C ALA A 113 7.41 18.85 10.13
N GLY A 114 7.27 19.51 8.98
CA GLY A 114 6.14 20.37 8.63
C GLY A 114 5.08 19.71 7.75
N ILE A 115 5.14 18.38 7.55
CA ILE A 115 4.12 17.64 6.78
C ILE A 115 2.73 17.84 7.39
N ASP A 116 1.77 18.17 6.52
CA ASP A 116 0.37 18.41 6.87
C ASP A 116 -0.51 17.96 5.70
N LEU A 117 -1.18 16.82 5.88
CA LEU A 117 -1.98 16.17 4.84
C LEU A 117 -3.47 16.44 5.05
N SER A 118 -4.24 16.51 3.95
CA SER A 118 -5.62 16.98 3.98
C SER A 118 -6.61 15.87 4.35
N GLU A 119 -7.15 15.94 5.57
CA GLU A 119 -8.30 15.11 5.96
C GLU A 119 -9.56 15.44 5.16
N LYS A 120 -9.68 16.68 4.66
CA LYS A 120 -10.81 17.11 3.83
C LYS A 120 -10.80 16.36 2.49
N ALA A 121 -9.64 16.27 1.84
CA ALA A 121 -9.46 15.52 0.61
C ALA A 121 -9.75 14.02 0.82
N ALA A 122 -9.14 13.41 1.84
CA ALA A 122 -9.36 11.99 2.16
C ALA A 122 -10.84 11.68 2.41
N THR A 123 -11.54 12.52 3.18
CA THR A 123 -12.98 12.37 3.45
C THR A 123 -13.81 12.52 2.18
N TRP A 124 -13.57 13.59 1.40
CA TRP A 124 -14.32 13.89 0.17
C TRP A 124 -14.17 12.79 -0.88
N PHE A 125 -12.94 12.39 -1.18
CA PHE A 125 -12.68 11.50 -2.31
C PHE A 125 -13.08 10.03 -2.06
N THR A 126 -13.10 9.56 -0.80
CA THR A 126 -13.68 8.24 -0.46
C THR A 126 -15.14 8.10 -0.91
N TYR A 127 -15.91 9.19 -0.91
CA TYR A 127 -17.32 9.24 -1.33
C TYR A 127 -17.55 9.93 -2.68
N GLN A 128 -16.49 10.15 -3.46
CA GLN A 128 -16.56 10.70 -4.81
C GLN A 128 -16.20 9.63 -5.83
N ALA A 129 -17.19 9.11 -6.56
CA ALA A 129 -16.92 8.16 -7.64
C ALA A 129 -16.04 8.80 -8.74
N GLN A 130 -15.04 8.02 -9.15
CA GLN A 130 -14.06 8.28 -10.19
C GLN A 130 -14.69 8.15 -11.57
N ASN A 131 -14.29 9.00 -12.53
CA ASN A 131 -14.72 8.87 -13.92
C ASN A 131 -13.81 7.87 -14.65
N THR A 132 -14.23 6.60 -14.77
CA THR A 132 -13.46 5.59 -15.54
C THR A 132 -13.67 5.75 -17.05
N THR A 133 -14.80 6.32 -17.46
CA THR A 133 -15.03 6.88 -18.81
C THR A 133 -15.82 8.19 -18.69
N PRO A 134 -16.06 8.95 -19.77
CA PRO A 134 -16.97 10.10 -19.73
C PRO A 134 -18.43 9.73 -19.38
N GLU A 135 -18.78 8.44 -19.47
CA GLU A 135 -20.14 7.90 -19.35
C GLU A 135 -20.31 7.07 -18.07
N ASN A 136 -19.22 6.47 -17.57
CA ASN A 136 -19.20 5.57 -16.42
C ASN A 136 -18.47 6.18 -15.22
N LYS A 137 -18.98 5.91 -14.03
CA LYS A 137 -18.33 6.26 -12.77
C LYS A 137 -18.18 5.05 -11.86
N GLU A 138 -17.08 4.99 -11.14
CA GLU A 138 -16.73 3.89 -10.24
C GLU A 138 -16.40 4.38 -8.83
N GLY A 139 -16.86 3.66 -7.81
CA GLY A 139 -16.67 3.99 -6.42
C GLY A 139 -17.97 4.14 -5.65
N THR A 140 -17.82 4.58 -4.40
CA THR A 140 -18.92 4.85 -3.49
C THR A 140 -19.38 6.30 -3.64
N THR A 141 -20.68 6.53 -3.58
CA THR A 141 -21.28 7.87 -3.47
C THR A 141 -22.39 7.88 -2.43
N ILE A 142 -22.54 8.98 -1.70
CA ILE A 142 -23.67 9.18 -0.79
C ILE A 142 -24.83 9.78 -1.57
N VAL A 143 -26.00 9.16 -1.45
CA VAL A 143 -27.24 9.62 -2.09
C VAL A 143 -27.87 10.73 -1.25
N SER A 144 -27.17 11.87 -1.18
CA SER A 144 -27.59 13.09 -0.49
C SER A 144 -28.07 14.18 -1.49
N LYS A 145 -28.72 15.21 -0.95
CA LYS A 145 -29.06 16.46 -1.65
C LYS A 145 -28.08 17.60 -1.37
N ASN A 146 -27.11 17.40 -0.47
CA ASN A 146 -26.19 18.43 0.02
C ASN A 146 -24.76 17.87 0.06
N ALA A 147 -23.81 18.60 -0.51
CA ALA A 147 -22.39 18.22 -0.52
C ALA A 147 -21.82 18.08 0.91
N ASN A 148 -22.26 18.91 1.86
CA ASN A 148 -21.69 18.91 3.20
C ASN A 148 -22.12 17.69 4.05
N GLU A 149 -23.24 17.04 3.73
CA GLU A 149 -23.68 15.81 4.43
C GLU A 149 -22.70 14.64 4.24
N LEU A 150 -21.86 14.70 3.21
CA LEU A 150 -20.78 13.72 2.97
C LEU A 150 -19.80 13.65 4.15
N TYR A 151 -19.42 14.80 4.72
CA TYR A 151 -18.42 14.85 5.78
C TYR A 151 -18.93 14.35 7.15
N ASP A 152 -20.24 14.35 7.37
CA ASP A 152 -20.87 13.82 8.61
C ASP A 152 -21.47 12.42 8.42
N ALA A 153 -21.29 11.77 7.26
CA ALA A 153 -21.73 10.40 7.02
C ALA A 153 -20.83 9.34 7.70
N GLY A 154 -19.68 9.75 8.23
CA GLY A 154 -18.67 8.89 8.84
C GLY A 154 -17.81 8.14 7.83
N GLY A 155 -17.10 7.10 8.28
CA GLY A 155 -16.27 6.24 7.43
C GLY A 155 -15.53 5.15 8.21
N ASN A 156 -14.57 4.48 7.58
CA ASN A 156 -13.75 3.44 8.20
C ASN A 156 -12.43 3.21 7.44
N PHE A 157 -11.54 2.38 8.01
CA PHE A 157 -10.23 2.12 7.44
C PHE A 157 -10.24 1.28 6.13
N TYR A 158 -11.26 0.46 5.87
CA TYR A 158 -11.39 -0.21 4.56
C TYR A 158 -11.61 0.82 3.44
N GLY A 159 -12.53 1.76 3.63
CA GLY A 159 -12.80 2.83 2.65
C GLY A 159 -11.66 3.84 2.52
N PHE A 160 -10.96 4.13 3.61
CA PHE A 160 -9.75 4.96 3.63
C PHE A 160 -8.61 4.33 2.81
N GLY A 161 -8.27 3.06 3.10
CA GLY A 161 -7.25 2.31 2.36
C GLY A 161 -7.59 2.12 0.89
N ALA A 162 -8.84 1.75 0.60
CA ALA A 162 -9.34 1.58 -0.76
C ALA A 162 -9.39 2.88 -1.57
N GLN A 163 -9.47 4.05 -0.93
CA GLN A 163 -9.32 5.33 -1.63
C GLN A 163 -7.84 5.63 -1.89
N LEU A 164 -6.99 5.58 -0.86
CA LEU A 164 -5.60 6.02 -0.98
C LEU A 164 -4.72 5.06 -1.79
N SER A 165 -5.05 3.76 -1.86
CA SER A 165 -4.36 2.80 -2.74
C SER A 165 -4.56 3.08 -4.24
N THR A 166 -5.50 3.96 -4.60
CA THR A 166 -5.63 4.45 -5.98
C THR A 166 -4.61 5.53 -6.33
N TRP A 167 -3.96 6.15 -5.32
CA TRP A 167 -3.13 7.37 -5.40
C TRP A 167 -3.87 8.65 -5.85
N TYR A 168 -5.20 8.59 -6.01
CA TYR A 168 -6.03 9.77 -6.30
C TYR A 168 -6.53 10.44 -5.02
N GLY A 169 -6.49 11.77 -4.98
CA GLY A 169 -7.01 12.62 -3.91
C GLY A 169 -6.09 12.75 -2.70
N ALA A 170 -4.88 12.20 -2.77
CA ALA A 170 -3.86 12.31 -1.75
C ALA A 170 -3.26 13.73 -1.76
N SER A 171 -3.77 14.61 -0.90
CA SER A 171 -3.52 16.06 -0.98
C SER A 171 -2.86 16.58 0.29
N THR A 172 -2.10 17.67 0.17
CA THR A 172 -1.66 18.42 1.36
C THR A 172 -2.76 19.34 1.86
N GLU A 173 -2.76 19.65 3.16
CA GLU A 173 -3.66 20.63 3.78
C GLU A 173 -3.51 22.03 3.16
N LYS A 174 -2.34 22.34 2.57
CA LYS A 174 -2.10 23.58 1.82
C LYS A 174 -2.89 23.64 0.51
N GLU A 175 -3.02 22.55 -0.23
CA GLU A 175 -3.74 22.52 -1.52
C GLU A 175 -5.25 22.29 -1.33
N ILE A 176 -5.66 21.53 -0.30
CA ILE A 176 -7.06 21.34 0.08
C ILE A 176 -7.19 21.56 1.60
N PRO A 177 -7.35 22.82 2.06
CA PRO A 177 -7.47 23.10 3.48
C PRO A 177 -8.81 22.65 4.07
N TYR A 178 -8.79 22.24 5.34
CA TYR A 178 -9.90 21.81 6.17
C TYR A 178 -10.83 22.97 6.57
N GLN A 179 -11.34 23.68 5.57
CA GLN A 179 -12.26 24.80 5.72
C GLN A 179 -13.30 24.80 4.59
N GLY A 180 -14.43 25.46 4.85
CA GLY A 180 -15.36 25.86 3.80
C GLY A 180 -14.79 26.98 2.92
N ALA A 181 -15.31 27.11 1.69
CA ALA A 181 -14.76 28.00 0.66
C ALA A 181 -14.78 29.50 1.03
N GLN A 182 -15.58 29.90 2.01
CA GLN A 182 -15.64 31.28 2.50
C GLN A 182 -14.72 31.52 3.71
N GLY A 183 -14.18 30.46 4.33
CA GLY A 183 -13.31 30.53 5.50
C GLY A 183 -13.99 31.12 6.75
N ASN A 184 -15.32 31.07 6.83
CA ASN A 184 -16.03 31.57 8.00
C ASN A 184 -15.77 30.65 9.20
N THR A 185 -15.65 31.24 10.39
CA THR A 185 -15.49 30.49 11.64
C THR A 185 -16.62 30.77 12.63
N VAL A 186 -16.96 29.75 13.41
CA VAL A 186 -17.87 29.80 14.55
C VAL A 186 -17.12 29.41 15.81
N MET A 187 -17.64 29.83 16.97
CA MET A 187 -17.07 29.49 18.27
C MET A 187 -17.79 28.29 18.87
N GLY A 188 -17.02 27.31 19.34
CA GLY A 188 -17.45 26.23 20.23
C GLY A 188 -16.70 26.26 21.55
N LYS A 189 -16.98 25.24 22.38
CA LYS A 189 -16.25 24.98 23.62
C LYS A 189 -15.72 23.55 23.61
N VAL A 190 -14.53 23.34 24.17
CA VAL A 190 -13.94 22.00 24.40
C VAL A 190 -13.51 21.86 25.87
N PRO A 191 -13.67 20.66 26.48
CA PRO A 191 -13.25 20.40 27.85
C PRO A 191 -11.76 20.00 27.95
N SER A 192 -11.03 20.70 28.80
CA SER A 192 -9.66 20.35 29.23
C SER A 192 -9.67 19.20 30.26
N HIS A 193 -8.49 18.64 30.57
CA HIS A 193 -8.27 17.61 31.59
C HIS A 193 -8.76 18.00 33.01
N ASP A 194 -8.88 19.29 33.32
CA ASP A 194 -9.42 19.80 34.58
C ASP A 194 -10.96 20.00 34.57
N GLY A 195 -11.60 19.69 33.43
CA GLY A 195 -13.02 19.95 33.20
C GLY A 195 -13.37 21.41 32.87
N SER A 196 -12.40 22.31 32.81
CA SER A 196 -12.63 23.69 32.36
C SER A 196 -12.95 23.72 30.87
N LEU A 197 -13.93 24.52 30.48
CA LEU A 197 -14.33 24.70 29.08
C LEU A 197 -13.58 25.86 28.43
N TYR A 198 -12.87 25.57 27.34
CA TYR A 198 -12.10 26.55 26.56
C TYR A 198 -12.82 26.89 25.27
N ASP A 199 -12.91 28.20 24.96
CA ASP A 199 -13.45 28.68 23.68
C ASP A 199 -12.47 28.34 22.54
N VAL A 200 -12.98 27.67 21.50
CA VAL A 200 -12.21 27.31 20.29
C VAL A 200 -12.99 27.69 19.04
N SER A 201 -12.28 28.20 18.03
CA SER A 201 -12.85 28.49 16.71
C SER A 201 -12.73 27.28 15.78
N TYR A 202 -13.80 26.94 15.06
CA TYR A 202 -13.79 25.99 13.96
C TYR A 202 -14.57 26.54 12.76
N PHE A 203 -14.39 25.97 11.58
CA PHE A 203 -14.99 26.48 10.35
C PHE A 203 -16.51 26.22 10.28
N ASP A 204 -17.29 27.16 9.74
CA ASP A 204 -18.75 27.07 9.73
C ASP A 204 -19.23 25.90 8.83
N PRO A 205 -20.02 24.93 9.34
CA PRO A 205 -20.60 23.85 8.53
C PRO A 205 -21.58 24.35 7.45
N LYS A 206 -21.96 25.64 7.47
CA LYS A 206 -22.83 26.28 6.46
C LYS A 206 -22.09 26.81 5.23
N ASP A 207 -20.76 26.92 5.28
CA ASP A 207 -19.95 27.28 4.11
C ASP A 207 -20.02 26.16 3.05
N ASP A 208 -19.53 26.43 1.83
CA ASP A 208 -19.40 25.38 0.80
C ASP A 208 -18.13 24.56 1.06
N TRP A 209 -18.28 23.30 1.47
CA TRP A 209 -17.14 22.40 1.71
C TRP A 209 -16.80 21.51 0.51
N SER A 210 -17.42 21.72 -0.66
CA SER A 210 -17.09 20.91 -1.84
C SER A 210 -15.63 21.06 -2.28
N VAL A 211 -15.11 19.99 -2.89
CA VAL A 211 -13.78 19.98 -3.52
C VAL A 211 -13.98 19.83 -5.03
N PRO A 212 -13.38 20.70 -5.88
CA PRO A 212 -13.41 20.56 -7.32
C PRO A 212 -12.90 19.19 -7.77
N TYR A 213 -13.68 18.49 -8.60
CA TYR A 213 -13.33 17.14 -9.08
C TYR A 213 -11.95 17.08 -9.77
N SER A 214 -11.45 18.18 -10.34
CA SER A 214 -10.10 18.24 -10.93
C SER A 214 -8.97 17.93 -9.95
N GLN A 215 -9.16 18.19 -8.65
CA GLN A 215 -8.19 17.90 -7.59
C GLN A 215 -8.19 16.42 -7.17
N ILE A 216 -9.02 15.58 -7.78
CA ILE A 216 -8.93 14.13 -7.55
C ILE A 216 -7.59 13.58 -8.03
N ASN A 217 -6.90 14.28 -8.93
CA ASN A 217 -5.57 13.92 -9.44
C ASN A 217 -4.43 14.41 -8.54
N ASP A 218 -4.73 15.07 -7.41
CA ASP A 218 -3.72 15.47 -6.43
C ASP A 218 -3.13 14.18 -5.79
N ASN A 219 -1.80 14.04 -5.87
CA ASN A 219 -1.04 12.82 -5.54
C ASN A 219 0.19 13.09 -4.66
N ALA A 220 0.10 14.05 -3.73
CA ALA A 220 1.20 14.51 -2.87
C ALA A 220 1.91 13.41 -2.05
N TYR A 221 1.23 12.28 -1.85
CA TYR A 221 1.78 11.07 -1.28
C TYR A 221 1.08 9.84 -1.90
N HIS A 222 1.74 8.70 -1.87
CA HIS A 222 1.25 7.42 -2.38
C HIS A 222 1.15 6.44 -1.21
N LEU A 223 -0.01 5.82 -0.98
CA LEU A 223 -0.12 4.73 -0.01
C LEU A 223 0.55 3.47 -0.59
N GLU A 224 1.39 2.81 0.21
CA GLU A 224 2.07 1.57 -0.17
C GLU A 224 1.35 0.36 0.47
N ASP A 225 1.28 0.31 1.79
CA ASP A 225 0.53 -0.69 2.55
C ASP A 225 -0.49 -0.05 3.53
N MET A 226 -1.55 -0.80 3.83
CA MET A 226 -2.40 -0.57 4.99
C MET A 226 -2.77 -1.90 5.64
N GLU A 227 -2.18 -2.15 6.79
CA GLU A 227 -2.44 -3.34 7.60
C GLU A 227 -3.55 -3.10 8.62
N LEU A 228 -4.56 -3.96 8.59
CA LEU A 228 -5.70 -3.94 9.48
C LEU A 228 -5.59 -5.04 10.54
N ILE A 229 -5.32 -4.66 11.78
CA ILE A 229 -5.27 -5.58 12.93
C ILE A 229 -6.64 -5.58 13.60
N MET A 230 -7.27 -6.75 13.72
CA MET A 230 -8.52 -6.88 14.48
C MET A 230 -8.26 -6.79 15.98
N GLY A 231 -9.02 -5.95 16.68
CA GLY A 231 -8.86 -5.74 18.12
C GLY A 231 -9.41 -6.89 18.96
N ALA A 232 -8.94 -6.99 20.21
CA ALA A 232 -9.20 -8.10 21.12
C ALA A 232 -10.62 -8.08 21.73
N VAL A 233 -11.65 -8.02 20.89
CA VAL A 233 -13.06 -7.93 21.30
C VAL A 233 -13.75 -9.29 21.18
N ASN A 234 -14.59 -9.61 22.17
CA ASN A 234 -15.50 -10.75 22.14
C ASN A 234 -16.94 -10.25 22.27
N ARG A 235 -17.67 -10.22 21.14
CA ARG A 235 -19.05 -9.72 21.07
C ARG A 235 -20.06 -10.67 21.70
N GLU A 236 -19.74 -11.96 21.80
CA GLU A 236 -20.61 -12.97 22.41
C GLU A 236 -20.64 -12.84 23.95
N SER A 237 -19.49 -12.50 24.56
CA SER A 237 -19.39 -12.15 25.97
C SER A 237 -19.74 -10.69 26.25
N GLY A 238 -19.66 -9.83 25.23
CA GLY A 238 -19.82 -8.38 25.35
C GLY A 238 -18.64 -7.71 26.06
N SER A 239 -17.43 -8.24 25.91
CA SER A 239 -16.23 -7.77 26.64
C SER A 239 -14.94 -8.11 25.89
N THR A 240 -13.79 -7.69 26.42
CA THR A 240 -12.46 -7.94 25.86
C THR A 240 -12.07 -9.43 25.91
N ASP A 241 -11.54 -9.97 24.82
CA ASP A 241 -10.93 -11.30 24.78
C ASP A 241 -9.55 -11.28 25.42
N MET A 242 -9.54 -11.51 26.74
CA MET A 242 -8.33 -11.58 27.56
C MET A 242 -7.30 -12.62 27.10
N THR A 243 -7.67 -13.58 26.23
CA THR A 243 -6.71 -14.54 25.65
C THR A 243 -5.92 -13.95 24.47
N GLN A 244 -6.41 -12.86 23.88
CA GLN A 244 -5.90 -12.24 22.65
C GLN A 244 -5.28 -10.86 22.88
N VAL A 245 -5.63 -10.14 23.96
CA VAL A 245 -5.08 -8.80 24.30
C VAL A 245 -3.56 -8.73 24.15
N GLY A 246 -2.82 -9.70 24.71
CA GLY A 246 -1.35 -9.68 24.63
C GLY A 246 -0.80 -9.83 23.20
N ALA A 247 -1.47 -10.59 22.33
CA ALA A 247 -1.08 -10.73 20.93
C ALA A 247 -1.39 -9.45 20.13
N VAL A 248 -2.58 -8.87 20.33
CA VAL A 248 -2.97 -7.58 19.70
C VAL A 248 -2.05 -6.44 20.15
N VAL A 249 -1.76 -6.32 21.45
CA VAL A 249 -0.85 -5.29 21.99
C VAL A 249 0.54 -5.44 21.39
N ASN A 250 1.10 -6.66 21.31
CA ASN A 250 2.41 -6.86 20.70
C ASN A 250 2.41 -6.51 19.20
N ALA A 251 1.38 -6.93 18.45
CA ALA A 251 1.25 -6.62 17.03
C ALA A 251 1.14 -5.10 16.77
N VAL A 252 0.38 -4.38 17.60
CA VAL A 252 0.25 -2.91 17.52
C VAL A 252 1.57 -2.23 17.93
N LYS A 253 2.28 -2.71 18.95
CA LYS A 253 3.62 -2.21 19.32
C LYS A 253 4.65 -2.40 18.21
N ASP A 254 4.66 -3.57 17.55
CA ASP A 254 5.51 -3.82 16.39
C ASP A 254 5.28 -2.74 15.33
N LYS A 255 4.02 -2.45 14.99
CA LYS A 255 3.67 -1.39 14.01
C LYS A 255 4.00 0.03 14.46
N ILE A 256 3.80 0.37 15.75
CA ILE A 256 4.23 1.67 16.29
C ILE A 256 5.75 1.86 16.17
N MET A 257 6.53 0.77 16.27
CA MET A 257 7.99 0.82 16.12
C MET A 257 8.46 0.77 14.66
N SER A 258 7.78 0.07 13.76
CA SER A 258 8.21 -0.12 12.37
C SER A 258 7.59 0.84 11.37
N ASN A 259 6.38 1.32 11.61
CA ASN A 259 5.59 2.11 10.66
C ASN A 259 5.23 3.50 11.18
N GLY A 260 5.42 3.80 12.47
CA GLY A 260 4.91 5.01 13.10
C GLY A 260 3.48 4.82 13.63
N ALA A 261 2.74 5.92 13.81
CA ALA A 261 1.49 5.93 14.55
C ALA A 261 0.42 5.01 13.94
N VAL A 262 -0.36 4.34 14.80
CA VAL A 262 -1.37 3.35 14.42
C VAL A 262 -2.76 3.91 14.70
N ALA A 263 -3.61 4.04 13.68
CA ALA A 263 -4.99 4.45 13.86
C ALA A 263 -5.80 3.36 14.57
N VAL A 264 -6.80 3.71 15.38
CA VAL A 264 -7.72 2.76 16.02
C VAL A 264 -9.15 3.30 16.06
N MET A 265 -10.12 2.43 15.81
CA MET A 265 -11.55 2.70 16.02
C MET A 265 -12.02 2.14 17.36
N PHE A 266 -12.65 2.99 18.18
CA PHE A 266 -13.17 2.64 19.50
C PHE A 266 -14.47 3.41 19.83
N ASN A 267 -15.11 3.12 20.96
CA ASN A 267 -16.26 3.89 21.44
C ASN A 267 -15.81 4.95 22.47
N ALA A 268 -15.88 6.21 22.07
CA ALA A 268 -15.84 7.36 22.97
C ALA A 268 -17.28 7.70 23.41
N ASP A 269 -17.56 7.64 24.71
CA ASP A 269 -18.87 8.01 25.26
C ASP A 269 -19.16 9.52 25.14
N GLU A 270 -18.10 10.33 25.20
CA GLU A 270 -18.03 11.71 24.71
C GLU A 270 -17.70 11.70 23.22
N SER A 271 -18.66 11.34 22.38
CA SER A 271 -18.49 11.08 20.94
C SER A 271 -18.07 12.29 20.09
N LYS A 272 -18.35 13.51 20.56
CA LYS A 272 -17.95 14.78 19.96
C LYS A 272 -17.42 15.74 21.03
N PRO A 273 -16.50 16.67 20.70
CA PRO A 273 -15.95 17.60 21.68
C PRO A 273 -17.00 18.46 22.40
N GLU A 274 -18.12 18.76 21.72
CA GLU A 274 -19.26 19.51 22.25
C GLU A 274 -20.24 18.71 23.13
N ASP A 275 -20.06 17.39 23.33
CA ASP A 275 -20.92 16.58 24.22
C ASP A 275 -20.82 17.03 25.70
N VAL A 276 -19.80 17.84 26.01
CA VAL A 276 -19.47 18.37 27.34
C VAL A 276 -19.75 19.88 27.39
N THR A 277 -20.65 20.30 28.27
CA THR A 277 -21.15 21.69 28.35
C THR A 277 -21.27 22.17 29.80
N GLU A 278 -21.54 23.46 30.01
CA GLU A 278 -21.78 24.00 31.36
C GLU A 278 -23.01 23.36 32.04
N GLU A 279 -23.99 22.93 31.25
CA GLU A 279 -25.21 22.24 31.72
C GLU A 279 -25.02 20.72 31.86
N ASN A 280 -24.05 20.15 31.14
CA ASN A 280 -23.63 18.75 31.20
C ASN A 280 -22.09 18.66 31.23
N PRO A 281 -21.42 18.88 32.38
CA PRO A 281 -19.95 18.85 32.48
C PRO A 281 -19.33 17.44 32.35
N SER A 282 -20.11 16.49 31.84
CA SER A 282 -19.82 15.09 31.55
C SER A 282 -18.91 14.38 32.56
N PRO A 283 -19.51 13.80 33.63
CA PRO A 283 -18.89 12.72 34.39
C PRO A 283 -19.02 11.41 33.60
N SER A 284 -18.21 11.26 32.56
CA SER A 284 -18.03 9.97 31.87
C SER A 284 -17.68 8.87 32.91
N PRO A 285 -18.36 7.71 32.89
CA PRO A 285 -17.99 6.58 33.74
C PRO A 285 -16.72 5.85 33.26
N TYR A 286 -16.22 6.18 32.06
CA TYR A 286 -15.10 5.50 31.40
C TYR A 286 -13.86 6.38 31.24
N PHE A 287 -14.03 7.70 31.15
CA PHE A 287 -12.97 8.70 31.08
C PHE A 287 -12.73 9.37 32.43
N LYS A 288 -11.50 9.29 32.94
CA LYS A 288 -11.04 10.10 34.08
C LYS A 288 -10.32 11.34 33.54
N ARG A 289 -10.95 12.52 33.66
CA ARG A 289 -10.40 13.78 33.15
C ARG A 289 -9.06 14.14 33.77
N ASP A 290 -8.96 14.10 35.11
CA ASP A 290 -7.77 14.53 35.88
C ASP A 290 -6.44 13.96 35.38
N THR A 291 -6.47 12.71 34.88
CA THR A 291 -5.34 11.93 34.36
C THR A 291 -5.45 11.69 32.85
N SER A 292 -6.51 12.18 32.22
CA SER A 292 -6.94 11.92 30.85
C SER A 292 -6.79 10.44 30.47
N ALA A 293 -7.43 9.54 31.23
CA ALA A 293 -7.34 8.10 31.01
C ALA A 293 -8.71 7.47 30.75
N TYR A 294 -8.80 6.64 29.71
CA TYR A 294 -10.02 6.02 29.22
C TYR A 294 -9.98 4.50 29.36
N TYR A 295 -11.07 3.92 29.86
CA TYR A 295 -11.30 2.47 29.84
C TYR A 295 -12.81 2.16 29.88
N HIS A 296 -13.29 1.52 28.82
CA HIS A 296 -14.62 0.95 28.71
C HIS A 296 -14.53 -0.59 28.86
N ASP A 297 -15.25 -1.16 29.82
CA ASP A 297 -15.15 -2.59 30.20
C ASP A 297 -16.09 -3.52 29.42
N THR A 298 -17.12 -2.93 28.80
CA THR A 298 -18.19 -3.60 28.06
C THR A 298 -18.10 -3.27 26.56
N PHE A 299 -18.46 -4.19 25.67
CA PHE A 299 -18.48 -3.90 24.24
C PHE A 299 -19.58 -2.88 23.88
N MET A 300 -19.20 -1.83 23.17
CA MET A 300 -20.07 -0.91 22.44
C MET A 300 -19.53 -0.73 21.03
N ALA A 301 -20.40 -0.44 20.06
CA ALA A 301 -19.99 -0.19 18.69
C ALA A 301 -19.07 1.04 18.63
N PRO A 302 -17.91 0.99 17.94
CA PRO A 302 -17.01 2.11 17.82
C PRO A 302 -17.71 3.29 17.14
N ASN A 303 -17.46 4.49 17.65
CA ASN A 303 -18.04 5.73 17.15
C ASN A 303 -17.00 6.83 16.87
N HIS A 304 -15.75 6.58 17.25
CA HIS A 304 -14.63 7.51 17.10
C HIS A 304 -13.36 6.82 16.61
N GLY A 305 -12.53 7.57 15.88
CA GLY A 305 -11.24 7.15 15.34
C GLY A 305 -10.13 8.05 15.88
N VAL A 306 -9.05 7.45 16.39
CA VAL A 306 -7.92 8.16 17.02
C VAL A 306 -6.59 7.54 16.64
N SER A 307 -5.47 8.25 16.87
CA SER A 307 -4.13 7.78 16.49
C SER A 307 -3.31 7.41 17.72
N ILE A 308 -2.86 6.16 17.82
CA ILE A 308 -1.96 5.69 18.87
C ILE A 308 -0.54 6.11 18.49
N VAL A 309 0.06 6.96 19.31
CA VAL A 309 1.40 7.54 19.10
C VAL A 309 2.46 6.97 20.03
N GLY A 310 2.10 6.00 20.87
CA GLY A 310 3.01 5.42 21.86
C GLY A 310 2.30 4.51 22.86
N TRP A 311 3.03 4.09 23.89
CA TRP A 311 2.50 3.27 24.99
C TRP A 311 3.28 3.45 26.29
N ASP A 312 2.65 3.02 27.39
CA ASP A 312 3.23 2.93 28.73
C ASP A 312 2.72 1.68 29.46
N ASP A 313 3.55 0.63 29.51
CA ASP A 313 3.30 -0.63 30.22
C ASP A 313 3.26 -0.45 31.74
N THR A 314 3.82 0.66 32.25
CA THR A 314 3.84 0.97 33.68
C THR A 314 2.61 1.77 34.13
N PHE A 315 1.73 2.17 33.21
CA PHE A 315 0.53 2.95 33.52
C PHE A 315 -0.41 2.15 34.42
N THR A 316 -0.47 2.50 35.71
CA THR A 316 -1.07 1.68 36.75
C THR A 316 -2.60 1.62 36.64
N ALA A 317 -3.16 0.40 36.60
CA ALA A 317 -4.58 0.18 36.76
C ALA A 317 -5.00 0.36 38.24
N ASN A 318 -5.39 1.58 38.59
CA ASN A 318 -5.94 1.93 39.89
C ASN A 318 -7.01 3.02 39.75
N SER A 319 -7.70 3.34 40.86
CA SER A 319 -8.73 4.39 40.91
C SER A 319 -8.17 5.83 40.90
N GLU A 320 -6.86 5.99 41.02
CA GLU A 320 -6.18 7.29 40.87
C GLU A 320 -6.08 7.64 39.38
N ASN A 321 -5.78 6.65 38.54
CA ASN A 321 -5.66 6.80 37.09
C ASN A 321 -6.99 6.65 36.34
N PHE A 322 -7.87 5.72 36.71
CA PHE A 322 -9.10 5.44 35.97
C PHE A 322 -10.37 5.61 36.82
N THR A 323 -11.51 5.88 36.15
CA THR A 323 -12.84 5.87 36.77
C THR A 323 -13.32 4.44 37.01
N THR A 324 -13.20 3.58 36.00
CA THR A 324 -13.37 2.12 36.07
C THR A 324 -11.98 1.48 36.01
N VAL A 325 -11.62 0.60 36.94
CA VAL A 325 -10.25 0.07 37.04
C VAL A 325 -10.02 -1.07 36.03
N PRO A 326 -9.03 -1.00 35.12
CA PRO A 326 -8.74 -2.07 34.17
C PRO A 326 -8.25 -3.38 34.82
N PRO A 327 -8.33 -4.53 34.11
CA PRO A 327 -7.81 -5.82 34.59
C PRO A 327 -6.31 -5.88 34.87
N GLY A 328 -5.52 -4.99 34.28
CA GLY A 328 -4.06 -4.93 34.41
C GLY A 328 -3.50 -3.56 34.02
N ALA A 329 -2.24 -3.31 34.38
CA ALA A 329 -1.51 -2.11 33.96
C ALA A 329 -1.22 -2.12 32.45
N GLY A 330 -0.98 -0.94 31.89
CA GLY A 330 -0.66 -0.75 30.49
C GLY A 330 -1.71 0.05 29.72
N ALA A 331 -1.26 1.11 29.05
CA ALA A 331 -2.11 1.96 28.23
C ALA A 331 -1.37 2.48 26.98
N TRP A 332 -2.14 2.68 25.91
CA TRP A 332 -1.73 3.43 24.73
C TRP A 332 -1.66 4.92 25.03
N ILE A 333 -0.70 5.62 24.43
CA ILE A 333 -0.66 7.09 24.36
C ILE A 333 -1.37 7.48 23.06
N VAL A 334 -2.47 8.24 23.16
CA VAL A 334 -3.38 8.48 22.04
C VAL A 334 -3.48 9.97 21.72
N LYS A 335 -3.25 10.31 20.46
CA LYS A 335 -3.51 11.61 19.82
C LYS A 335 -4.95 11.67 19.36
N ASN A 336 -5.71 12.65 19.87
CA ASN A 336 -7.08 12.91 19.47
C ASN A 336 -7.14 13.96 18.33
N SER A 337 -8.33 14.23 17.81
CA SER A 337 -8.62 15.20 16.74
C SER A 337 -9.55 16.34 17.22
N TRP A 338 -9.51 16.68 18.51
CA TRP A 338 -10.45 17.58 19.18
C TRP A 338 -9.80 18.88 19.71
N SER A 339 -8.78 19.39 19.01
CA SER A 339 -7.93 20.51 19.43
C SER A 339 -6.99 20.19 20.60
N ASP A 340 -5.86 20.91 20.63
CA ASP A 340 -4.86 20.91 21.70
C ASP A 340 -5.41 21.42 23.06
N LYS A 341 -6.64 21.95 23.09
CA LYS A 341 -7.34 22.35 24.32
C LYS A 341 -8.19 21.24 24.95
N TRP A 342 -8.40 20.13 24.26
CA TRP A 342 -9.13 18.98 24.81
C TRP A 342 -8.20 18.06 25.62
N GLY A 343 -8.68 17.54 26.74
CA GLY A 343 -7.92 16.58 27.55
C GLY A 343 -6.56 17.15 27.99
N THR A 344 -5.49 16.35 27.86
CA THR A 344 -4.11 16.79 28.17
C THR A 344 -3.38 17.13 26.87
N ASP A 345 -3.37 18.40 26.49
CA ASP A 345 -2.77 18.92 25.24
C ASP A 345 -3.28 18.22 23.96
N GLY A 346 -4.53 17.74 23.96
CA GLY A 346 -5.11 16.95 22.87
C GLY A 346 -4.82 15.44 22.92
N TYR A 347 -4.16 14.96 23.98
CA TYR A 347 -3.79 13.56 24.20
C TYR A 347 -4.51 12.94 25.40
N PHE A 348 -4.59 11.60 25.39
CA PHE A 348 -5.11 10.79 26.49
C PHE A 348 -4.46 9.39 26.53
N TYR A 349 -4.62 8.70 27.65
CA TYR A 349 -4.26 7.29 27.81
C TYR A 349 -5.48 6.40 27.52
N LEU A 350 -5.33 5.36 26.69
CA LEU A 350 -6.36 4.35 26.45
C LEU A 350 -5.88 2.99 26.94
N SER A 351 -6.61 2.39 27.89
CA SER A 351 -6.27 1.07 28.45
C SER A 351 -6.13 0.01 27.35
N TYR A 352 -5.08 -0.82 27.41
CA TYR A 352 -4.93 -1.98 26.51
C TYR A 352 -6.11 -2.95 26.54
N TYR A 353 -6.88 -2.92 27.64
CA TYR A 353 -7.99 -3.83 27.88
C TYR A 353 -9.33 -3.28 27.41
N ASP A 354 -9.39 -2.08 26.83
CA ASP A 354 -10.65 -1.46 26.39
C ASP A 354 -11.46 -2.38 25.44
N ALA A 355 -12.71 -2.63 25.82
CA ALA A 355 -13.58 -3.61 25.17
C ALA A 355 -14.20 -3.11 23.85
N THR A 356 -13.86 -1.90 23.40
CA THR A 356 -14.50 -1.22 22.26
C THR A 356 -13.54 -1.00 21.09
N MET A 357 -12.23 -1.21 21.28
CA MET A 357 -11.21 -1.15 20.22
C MET A 357 -11.40 -2.30 19.22
N THR A 358 -12.09 -2.07 18.10
CA THR A 358 -12.45 -3.13 17.15
C THR A 358 -11.42 -3.39 16.07
N MET A 359 -10.73 -2.35 15.61
CA MET A 359 -9.86 -2.41 14.44
C MET A 359 -8.81 -1.31 14.51
N TYR A 360 -7.57 -1.70 14.23
CA TYR A 360 -6.42 -0.80 14.10
C TYR A 360 -5.98 -0.76 12.65
N ALA A 361 -5.44 0.37 12.18
CA ALA A 361 -4.83 0.51 10.87
C ALA A 361 -3.40 1.10 10.98
N SER A 362 -2.45 0.42 10.35
CA SER A 362 -1.05 0.85 10.23
C SER A 362 -0.74 1.09 8.76
N CYS A 363 -0.32 2.31 8.40
CA CYS A 363 -0.01 2.67 7.02
C CYS A 363 1.50 2.60 6.76
N THR A 364 1.89 2.30 5.52
CA THR A 364 3.15 2.76 4.92
C THR A 364 2.82 3.64 3.72
N ALA A 365 3.64 4.65 3.48
CA ALA A 365 3.42 5.59 2.39
C ALA A 365 4.73 6.11 1.84
N ASP A 366 4.64 6.68 0.64
CA ASP A 366 5.70 7.39 -0.03
C ASP A 366 5.32 8.82 -0.41
N SER A 367 6.30 9.71 -0.54
CA SER A 367 6.05 11.13 -0.84
C SER A 367 7.22 11.81 -1.54
N GLY A 368 6.91 12.57 -2.61
CA GLY A 368 7.90 13.32 -3.36
C GLY A 368 8.49 14.56 -2.67
N GLU A 369 8.21 14.81 -1.38
CA GLU A 369 8.81 15.95 -0.66
C GLU A 369 10.33 15.80 -0.52
N MET A 370 10.79 14.58 -0.23
CA MET A 370 12.21 14.25 -0.03
C MET A 370 12.81 13.48 -1.22
N GLY A 371 12.18 13.48 -2.39
CA GLY A 371 12.75 12.84 -3.59
C GLY A 371 11.77 12.56 -4.73
N LEU A 372 12.13 11.57 -5.54
CA LEU A 372 11.18 10.90 -6.44
C LEU A 372 10.40 9.85 -5.65
N TYR A 373 9.30 9.38 -6.24
CA TYR A 373 8.55 8.27 -5.66
C TYR A 373 9.29 6.95 -5.89
N ASP A 374 9.09 5.98 -4.99
CA ASP A 374 9.63 4.62 -5.09
C ASP A 374 9.11 3.90 -6.37
N TYR A 375 7.96 4.33 -6.91
CA TYR A 375 7.31 3.90 -8.15
C TYR A 375 6.75 5.09 -8.96
N ASP A 376 6.87 5.06 -10.29
CA ASP A 376 6.38 6.13 -11.18
C ASP A 376 4.91 5.94 -11.59
N ASN A 377 4.48 4.71 -11.81
CA ASN A 377 3.14 4.39 -12.33
C ASN A 377 2.39 3.36 -11.46
N ASN A 378 1.06 3.52 -11.36
CA ASN A 378 0.12 2.58 -10.72
C ASN A 378 -0.96 2.17 -11.73
N TYR A 379 -0.73 1.06 -12.43
CA TYR A 379 -1.71 0.48 -13.35
C TYR A 379 -2.80 -0.22 -12.55
N GLN A 380 -4.04 0.21 -12.72
CA GLN A 380 -5.18 -0.25 -11.94
C GLN A 380 -6.48 -0.17 -12.74
N TYR A 381 -7.44 -1.01 -12.38
CA TYR A 381 -8.81 -0.94 -12.90
C TYR A 381 -9.87 -0.88 -11.79
N ASP A 382 -9.43 -0.80 -10.54
CA ASP A 382 -10.23 -0.99 -9.33
C ASP A 382 -10.27 0.28 -8.46
N TYR A 383 -11.29 1.10 -8.67
CA TYR A 383 -11.51 2.40 -8.01
C TYR A 383 -12.59 2.38 -6.91
N LEU A 384 -13.36 1.30 -6.81
CA LEU A 384 -14.30 1.02 -5.72
C LEU A 384 -13.62 0.26 -4.57
N GLY A 385 -12.80 -0.75 -4.89
CA GLY A 385 -12.12 -1.59 -3.90
C GLY A 385 -13.05 -2.12 -2.80
N ASN A 386 -12.58 -2.13 -1.54
CA ASN A 386 -13.37 -2.46 -0.34
C ASN A 386 -14.00 -1.24 0.34
N LYS A 387 -14.32 -0.15 -0.39
CA LYS A 387 -15.17 0.93 0.17
C LYS A 387 -16.56 0.44 0.61
N ASN A 388 -16.92 -0.76 0.20
CA ASN A 388 -18.15 -1.47 0.53
C ASN A 388 -17.87 -2.82 1.22
N ALA A 389 -18.38 -3.01 2.44
CA ALA A 389 -18.20 -4.24 3.23
C ALA A 389 -18.74 -5.52 2.55
N ILE A 390 -19.70 -5.41 1.62
CA ILE A 390 -20.26 -6.58 0.92
C ILE A 390 -19.22 -7.29 0.03
N ALA A 391 -18.17 -6.58 -0.42
CA ALA A 391 -17.12 -7.17 -1.25
C ALA A 391 -16.34 -8.25 -0.49
N VAL A 392 -15.90 -7.90 0.73
CA VAL A 392 -15.27 -8.82 1.71
C VAL A 392 -16.17 -10.02 2.02
N ASN A 393 -17.48 -9.78 2.19
CA ASN A 393 -18.45 -10.84 2.51
C ASN A 393 -18.66 -11.81 1.35
N ILE A 394 -18.73 -11.29 0.13
CA ILE A 394 -18.88 -12.11 -1.08
C ILE A 394 -17.60 -12.90 -1.37
N ASP A 395 -16.43 -12.30 -1.21
CA ASP A 395 -15.14 -12.99 -1.33
C ASP A 395 -15.07 -14.20 -0.37
N THR A 396 -15.31 -13.95 0.93
CA THR A 396 -15.33 -14.98 1.96
C THR A 396 -16.34 -16.10 1.65
N PHE A 397 -17.57 -15.74 1.25
CA PHE A 397 -18.64 -16.68 0.93
C PHE A 397 -18.31 -17.55 -0.31
N VAL A 398 -17.83 -16.93 -1.37
CA VAL A 398 -17.41 -17.60 -2.61
C VAL A 398 -16.24 -18.53 -2.34
N GLY A 399 -15.23 -18.06 -1.60
CA GLY A 399 -14.06 -18.83 -1.18
C GLY A 399 -14.41 -20.07 -0.37
N GLN A 400 -15.33 -19.95 0.60
CA GLN A 400 -15.77 -21.08 1.42
C GLN A 400 -16.47 -22.16 0.57
N ILE A 401 -17.33 -21.76 -0.37
CA ILE A 401 -18.02 -22.70 -1.26
C ILE A 401 -17.03 -23.38 -2.21
N ALA A 402 -16.11 -22.62 -2.81
CA ALA A 402 -15.12 -23.18 -3.72
C ALA A 402 -14.20 -24.19 -3.00
N LYS A 403 -13.69 -23.85 -1.82
CA LYS A 403 -12.87 -24.75 -1.00
C LYS A 403 -13.62 -26.02 -0.57
N ALA A 404 -14.88 -25.89 -0.16
CA ALA A 404 -15.74 -27.04 0.16
C ALA A 404 -16.00 -27.96 -1.05
N GLN A 405 -15.96 -27.43 -2.27
CA GLN A 405 -16.15 -28.15 -3.52
C GLN A 405 -14.82 -28.57 -4.20
N ASN A 406 -13.66 -28.20 -3.63
CA ASN A 406 -12.33 -28.35 -4.22
C ASN A 406 -12.20 -27.66 -5.60
N ILE A 407 -12.86 -26.51 -5.77
CA ILE A 407 -12.76 -25.68 -6.97
C ILE A 407 -11.58 -24.71 -6.78
N PRO A 408 -10.50 -24.83 -7.57
CA PRO A 408 -9.39 -23.88 -7.51
C PRO A 408 -9.83 -22.51 -8.01
N LEU A 409 -9.56 -21.47 -7.21
CA LEU A 409 -9.77 -20.08 -7.58
C LEU A 409 -8.45 -19.38 -7.91
N LYS A 410 -8.47 -18.52 -8.92
CA LYS A 410 -7.42 -17.53 -9.22
C LYS A 410 -8.05 -16.26 -9.77
N VAL A 411 -7.36 -15.13 -9.62
CA VAL A 411 -7.70 -13.83 -10.21
C VAL A 411 -6.53 -13.32 -11.04
N ALA A 412 -6.79 -12.51 -12.07
CA ALA A 412 -5.75 -11.88 -12.86
C ALA A 412 -6.20 -10.57 -13.51
N ASN A 413 -5.30 -9.59 -13.59
CA ASN A 413 -5.44 -8.42 -14.46
C ASN A 413 -4.44 -8.51 -15.62
N ILE A 414 -4.86 -8.07 -16.82
CA ILE A 414 -3.99 -7.82 -17.97
C ILE A 414 -3.82 -6.31 -18.12
N PHE A 415 -2.57 -5.86 -18.06
CA PHE A 415 -2.17 -4.47 -18.24
C PHE A 415 -1.47 -4.27 -19.58
N THR A 416 -1.36 -3.01 -20.01
CA THR A 416 -0.57 -2.59 -21.16
C THR A 416 0.43 -1.56 -20.69
N ALA A 417 1.72 -1.80 -20.89
CA ALA A 417 2.76 -0.84 -20.57
C ALA A 417 2.65 0.39 -21.48
N ASP A 418 2.50 1.59 -20.92
CA ASP A 418 2.41 2.84 -21.70
C ASP A 418 3.77 3.25 -22.28
N LYS A 419 4.87 2.89 -21.59
CA LYS A 419 6.25 3.23 -21.94
C LYS A 419 7.17 2.00 -21.85
N ALA A 420 8.47 2.20 -22.10
CA ALA A 420 9.48 1.26 -21.64
C ALA A 420 9.68 1.46 -20.13
N GLU A 421 9.51 0.41 -19.35
CA GLU A 421 9.39 0.48 -17.88
C GLU A 421 9.86 -0.84 -17.24
N VAL A 422 10.05 -0.86 -15.92
CA VAL A 422 10.33 -2.07 -15.15
C VAL A 422 9.18 -2.30 -14.18
N LEU A 423 8.54 -3.47 -14.26
CA LEU A 423 7.59 -3.91 -13.22
C LEU A 423 8.35 -4.22 -11.94
N LYS A 424 8.05 -3.48 -10.87
CA LYS A 424 8.77 -3.52 -9.58
C LYS A 424 7.93 -4.12 -8.46
N ALA A 425 6.62 -3.84 -8.43
CA ALA A 425 5.71 -4.40 -7.45
C ALA A 425 4.31 -4.66 -8.03
N VAL A 426 3.47 -5.39 -7.30
CA VAL A 426 2.03 -5.57 -7.59
C VAL A 426 1.24 -5.44 -6.30
N SER A 427 -0.04 -5.08 -6.36
CA SER A 427 -0.84 -5.04 -5.12
C SER A 427 -1.36 -6.42 -4.71
N LEU A 428 -1.64 -6.58 -3.41
CA LEU A 428 -2.53 -7.60 -2.88
C LEU A 428 -3.63 -6.92 -2.08
N THR A 429 -4.87 -7.36 -2.28
CA THR A 429 -5.96 -7.11 -1.33
C THR A 429 -6.21 -8.39 -0.53
N ALA A 430 -5.80 -8.41 0.74
CA ALA A 430 -6.06 -9.51 1.65
C ALA A 430 -7.29 -9.19 2.50
N ASN A 431 -8.38 -9.90 2.27
CA ASN A 431 -9.67 -9.68 2.92
C ASN A 431 -9.81 -10.38 4.29
N ASP A 432 -8.97 -11.37 4.58
CA ASP A 432 -8.87 -12.05 5.88
C ASP A 432 -7.40 -12.22 6.31
N ALA A 433 -7.19 -12.55 7.58
CA ALA A 433 -5.88 -12.74 8.20
C ALA A 433 -5.20 -14.06 7.77
N ASN A 434 -3.88 -14.11 7.89
CA ASN A 434 -3.04 -15.27 7.55
C ASN A 434 -3.15 -15.69 6.06
N ALA A 435 -3.27 -14.70 5.16
CA ALA A 435 -3.28 -14.92 3.72
C ALA A 435 -1.95 -15.51 3.24
N THR A 436 -2.01 -16.49 2.34
CA THR A 436 -0.88 -16.94 1.52
C THR A 436 -1.23 -16.65 0.06
N VAL A 437 -0.37 -15.92 -0.64
CA VAL A 437 -0.54 -15.60 -2.06
C VAL A 437 0.60 -16.18 -2.89
N THR A 438 0.27 -16.84 -3.98
CA THR A 438 1.21 -17.10 -5.08
C THR A 438 0.94 -16.11 -6.19
N THR A 439 1.93 -15.27 -6.50
CA THR A 439 1.91 -14.31 -7.62
C THR A 439 2.68 -14.90 -8.80
N GLU A 440 2.10 -14.84 -10.00
CA GLU A 440 2.70 -15.28 -11.27
C GLU A 440 2.59 -14.14 -12.30
N ILE A 441 3.68 -13.82 -13.00
CA ILE A 441 3.72 -12.74 -14.02
C ILE A 441 3.91 -13.35 -15.40
N TYR A 442 3.11 -12.93 -16.39
CA TYR A 442 3.21 -13.43 -17.78
C TYR A 442 3.39 -12.28 -18.78
N ARG A 443 3.99 -12.57 -19.93
CA ARG A 443 3.83 -11.75 -21.14
C ARG A 443 2.64 -12.27 -21.94
N VAL A 444 1.81 -11.37 -22.46
CA VAL A 444 0.48 -11.70 -22.99
C VAL A 444 0.41 -11.38 -24.49
N PRO A 445 0.76 -12.32 -25.39
CA PRO A 445 0.62 -12.11 -26.83
C PRO A 445 -0.83 -12.11 -27.33
N ASP A 446 -1.77 -12.63 -26.52
CA ASP A 446 -3.21 -12.67 -26.81
C ASP A 446 -3.99 -12.30 -25.53
N THR A 447 -4.68 -11.17 -25.54
CA THR A 447 -5.40 -10.62 -24.39
C THR A 447 -6.72 -11.34 -24.07
N SER A 448 -7.12 -12.35 -24.86
CA SER A 448 -8.26 -13.22 -24.51
C SER A 448 -7.96 -14.21 -23.37
N SER A 449 -6.70 -14.31 -22.95
CA SER A 449 -6.28 -15.14 -21.81
C SER A 449 -5.12 -14.51 -21.05
N PRO A 450 -5.17 -14.43 -19.71
CA PRO A 450 -4.09 -13.86 -18.91
C PRO A 450 -2.83 -14.74 -18.92
N ILE A 451 -2.91 -15.97 -19.43
CA ILE A 451 -1.81 -16.94 -19.49
C ILE A 451 -1.49 -17.37 -20.94
N SER A 452 -1.69 -16.49 -21.92
CA SER A 452 -1.45 -16.77 -23.34
C SER A 452 0.04 -16.92 -23.70
N GLY A 453 0.95 -16.42 -22.87
CA GLY A 453 2.40 -16.65 -22.97
C GLY A 453 2.95 -17.54 -21.85
N ALA A 454 4.28 -17.65 -21.78
CA ALA A 454 4.96 -18.32 -20.68
C ALA A 454 5.07 -17.40 -19.45
N PRO A 455 5.06 -17.95 -18.22
CA PRO A 455 5.36 -17.16 -17.02
C PRO A 455 6.81 -16.69 -17.07
N VAL A 456 7.04 -15.42 -16.74
CA VAL A 456 8.38 -14.82 -16.64
C VAL A 456 8.87 -14.67 -15.20
N TYR A 457 7.95 -14.72 -14.22
CA TYR A 457 8.29 -14.64 -12.80
C TYR A 457 7.21 -15.31 -11.94
N THR A 458 7.59 -15.81 -10.77
CA THR A 458 6.67 -16.28 -9.73
C THR A 458 7.26 -16.08 -8.34
N GLN A 459 6.43 -15.71 -7.37
CA GLN A 459 6.80 -15.68 -5.95
C GLN A 459 5.63 -16.09 -5.06
N GLU A 460 5.94 -16.49 -3.83
CA GLU A 460 4.98 -16.77 -2.77
C GLU A 460 5.25 -15.83 -1.58
N ASP A 461 4.19 -15.30 -1.00
CA ASP A 461 4.21 -14.37 0.13
C ASP A 461 3.14 -14.76 1.16
N THR A 462 3.36 -14.39 2.42
CA THR A 462 2.41 -14.65 3.52
C THR A 462 2.18 -13.39 4.36
N PHE A 463 0.92 -13.09 4.65
CA PHE A 463 0.48 -11.87 5.32
C PHE A 463 -0.32 -12.23 6.57
N SER A 464 0.11 -11.72 7.72
CA SER A 464 -0.53 -12.08 9.00
C SER A 464 -1.86 -11.35 9.22
N ASN A 465 -2.06 -10.19 8.60
CA ASN A 465 -3.19 -9.29 8.80
C ASN A 465 -4.02 -9.13 7.51
N THR A 466 -5.31 -8.81 7.66
CA THR A 466 -6.14 -8.21 6.59
C THR A 466 -5.48 -6.90 6.13
N GLY A 467 -5.61 -6.51 4.87
CA GLY A 467 -5.05 -5.24 4.41
C GLY A 467 -4.90 -5.07 2.91
N TYR A 468 -4.42 -3.88 2.56
CA TYR A 468 -3.85 -3.56 1.25
C TYR A 468 -2.33 -3.63 1.34
N TYR A 469 -1.68 -4.24 0.36
CA TYR A 469 -0.22 -4.40 0.35
C TYR A 469 0.38 -4.12 -1.01
N THR A 470 1.58 -3.56 -1.03
CA THR A 470 2.43 -3.40 -2.22
C THR A 470 3.55 -4.45 -2.19
N LEU A 471 3.41 -5.49 -3.01
CA LEU A 471 4.30 -6.64 -3.05
C LEU A 471 5.47 -6.38 -4.00
N GLU A 472 6.63 -6.03 -3.45
CA GLU A 472 7.88 -6.03 -4.19
C GLU A 472 8.12 -7.38 -4.89
N LEU A 473 8.42 -7.32 -6.19
CA LEU A 473 8.80 -8.47 -6.99
C LEU A 473 10.31 -8.72 -6.82
N ARG A 474 10.65 -9.71 -6.00
CA ARG A 474 12.03 -10.07 -5.63
C ARG A 474 12.79 -10.82 -6.74
N SER A 475 12.69 -10.34 -7.97
CA SER A 475 13.34 -10.93 -9.16
C SER A 475 14.79 -10.49 -9.27
N GLU A 476 15.72 -11.46 -9.39
CA GLU A 476 17.13 -11.20 -9.70
C GLU A 476 17.35 -10.57 -11.09
N THR A 477 16.36 -10.68 -11.99
CA THR A 477 16.39 -10.09 -13.34
C THR A 477 15.25 -9.09 -13.50
N PRO A 478 15.50 -7.83 -13.91
CA PRO A 478 14.44 -6.82 -14.09
C PRO A 478 13.37 -7.25 -15.09
N ILE A 479 12.10 -7.20 -14.68
CA ILE A 479 10.94 -7.50 -15.54
C ILE A 479 10.67 -6.28 -16.44
N SER A 480 11.53 -6.12 -17.46
CA SER A 480 11.49 -4.96 -18.38
C SER A 480 10.36 -5.09 -19.39
N LEU A 481 9.44 -4.14 -19.42
CA LEU A 481 8.30 -4.05 -20.32
C LEU A 481 8.61 -3.05 -21.44
N LYS A 482 8.08 -3.28 -22.64
CA LYS A 482 8.15 -2.32 -23.76
C LYS A 482 6.85 -1.54 -23.86
N ALA A 483 6.91 -0.33 -24.39
CA ALA A 483 5.71 0.44 -24.72
C ALA A 483 4.77 -0.37 -25.63
N GLY A 484 3.49 -0.47 -25.24
CA GLY A 484 2.46 -1.29 -25.89
C GLY A 484 2.54 -2.80 -25.61
N GLU A 485 3.42 -3.26 -24.73
CA GLU A 485 3.49 -4.68 -24.35
C GLU A 485 2.45 -5.03 -23.30
N HIS A 486 1.66 -6.08 -23.57
CA HIS A 486 0.72 -6.60 -22.59
C HIS A 486 1.42 -7.59 -21.63
N PHE A 487 1.13 -7.43 -20.34
CA PHE A 487 1.55 -8.34 -19.29
C PHE A 487 0.38 -8.64 -18.36
N SER A 488 0.42 -9.77 -17.68
CA SER A 488 -0.58 -10.08 -16.64
C SER A 488 0.07 -10.30 -15.29
N VAL A 489 -0.71 -9.99 -14.27
CA VAL A 489 -0.47 -10.36 -12.88
C VAL A 489 -1.55 -11.36 -12.51
N VAL A 490 -1.17 -12.60 -12.24
CA VAL A 490 -2.04 -13.70 -11.80
C VAL A 490 -1.79 -13.93 -10.32
N GLN A 491 -2.85 -14.01 -9.51
CA GLN A 491 -2.76 -14.32 -8.09
C GLN A 491 -3.62 -15.53 -7.73
N THR A 492 -3.04 -16.41 -6.91
CA THR A 492 -3.74 -17.50 -6.21
C THR A 492 -3.69 -17.15 -4.72
N ILE A 493 -4.84 -16.82 -4.12
CA ILE A 493 -4.92 -16.35 -2.72
C ILE A 493 -5.62 -17.42 -1.89
N THR A 494 -5.05 -17.75 -0.73
CA THR A 494 -5.62 -18.73 0.20
C THR A 494 -5.55 -18.22 1.63
N TYR A 495 -6.55 -18.55 2.42
CA TYR A 495 -6.65 -18.27 3.85
C TYR A 495 -6.83 -19.61 4.61
N PRO A 496 -6.73 -19.65 5.95
CA PRO A 496 -6.88 -20.90 6.71
C PRO A 496 -8.19 -21.65 6.38
N ASP A 497 -9.31 -20.94 6.32
CA ASP A 497 -10.65 -21.53 6.22
C ASP A 497 -11.34 -21.36 4.85
N HIS A 498 -10.81 -20.53 3.95
CA HIS A 498 -11.33 -20.34 2.58
C HIS A 498 -10.25 -19.95 1.56
N ASP A 499 -10.60 -19.89 0.28
CA ASP A 499 -9.75 -19.34 -0.78
C ASP A 499 -10.17 -17.89 -1.12
N GLY A 500 -9.36 -17.13 -1.86
CA GLY A 500 -9.59 -15.70 -2.12
C GLY A 500 -9.76 -15.34 -3.60
N VAL A 501 -10.73 -14.46 -3.88
CA VAL A 501 -11.08 -13.83 -5.16
C VAL A 501 -11.47 -12.36 -4.95
N PRO A 502 -10.53 -11.48 -4.58
CA PRO A 502 -10.82 -10.06 -4.34
C PRO A 502 -11.28 -9.38 -5.65
N ILE A 503 -12.59 -9.13 -5.71
CA ILE A 503 -13.32 -8.54 -6.84
C ILE A 503 -14.18 -7.40 -6.31
N GLU A 504 -14.19 -6.28 -7.00
CA GLU A 504 -15.06 -5.16 -6.65
C GLU A 504 -16.53 -5.51 -6.85
N ILE A 505 -17.37 -5.14 -5.89
CA ILE A 505 -18.80 -5.45 -5.94
C ILE A 505 -19.64 -4.18 -6.00
N GLY A 506 -20.20 -3.92 -7.18
CA GLY A 506 -21.26 -2.95 -7.37
C GLY A 506 -22.62 -3.49 -6.93
N LEU A 507 -23.52 -2.60 -6.53
CA LEU A 507 -24.88 -2.94 -6.09
C LEU A 507 -25.92 -2.25 -6.97
N LYS A 508 -26.97 -2.97 -7.36
CA LYS A 508 -28.04 -2.41 -8.23
C LYS A 508 -28.89 -1.36 -7.52
N ASN A 509 -29.09 -1.52 -6.22
CA ASN A 509 -29.76 -0.55 -5.36
C ASN A 509 -28.76 0.00 -4.34
N ALA A 510 -28.89 1.29 -4.02
CA ALA A 510 -28.10 1.91 -2.96
C ALA A 510 -28.35 1.22 -1.60
N ALA A 511 -27.27 0.94 -0.86
CA ALA A 511 -27.33 0.28 0.44
C ALA A 511 -27.74 1.29 1.52
N PRO A 512 -28.70 0.96 2.41
CA PRO A 512 -29.03 1.80 3.55
C PRO A 512 -27.89 1.80 4.58
N VAL A 513 -27.69 2.93 5.25
CA VAL A 513 -26.83 3.07 6.42
C VAL A 513 -27.64 3.71 7.53
N ASP A 514 -27.83 2.98 8.64
CA ASP A 514 -28.63 3.41 9.78
C ASP A 514 -27.78 4.24 10.75
N VAL A 515 -28.12 5.52 10.91
CA VAL A 515 -27.42 6.42 11.83
C VAL A 515 -28.00 6.28 13.23
N LYS A 516 -27.16 5.85 14.18
CA LYS A 516 -27.55 5.57 15.56
C LYS A 516 -27.24 6.73 16.49
N ASP A 517 -28.10 6.93 17.49
CA ASP A 517 -27.76 7.73 18.66
C ASP A 517 -26.90 6.95 19.66
N LYS A 518 -26.45 7.61 20.73
CA LYS A 518 -25.68 6.99 21.83
C LYS A 518 -26.42 5.88 22.61
N ASN A 519 -27.72 5.69 22.37
CA ASN A 519 -28.52 4.62 22.96
C ASN A 519 -28.70 3.44 21.98
N GLY A 520 -28.10 3.49 20.78
CA GLY A 520 -28.25 2.51 19.72
C GLY A 520 -29.56 2.62 18.93
N GLN A 521 -30.33 3.70 19.08
CA GLN A 521 -31.57 3.93 18.34
C GLN A 521 -31.28 4.56 16.98
N THR A 522 -31.81 4.00 15.89
CA THR A 522 -31.78 4.63 14.57
C THR A 522 -32.52 5.98 14.60
N VAL A 523 -31.80 7.06 14.32
CA VAL A 523 -32.32 8.44 14.23
C VAL A 523 -32.81 8.73 12.81
N TYR A 524 -32.00 8.38 11.82
CA TYR A 524 -32.32 8.42 10.39
C TYR A 524 -31.49 7.40 9.62
N THR A 525 -31.82 7.21 8.34
CA THR A 525 -31.10 6.31 7.43
C THR A 525 -30.70 7.10 6.19
N TYR A 526 -29.42 7.08 5.81
CA TYR A 526 -28.97 7.56 4.50
C TYR A 526 -28.65 6.38 3.58
N TYR A 527 -28.29 6.63 2.33
CA TYR A 527 -28.02 5.58 1.35
C TYR A 527 -26.68 5.79 0.64
N THR A 528 -25.92 4.72 0.43
CA THR A 528 -24.70 4.72 -0.38
C THR A 528 -24.92 3.97 -1.68
N GLN A 529 -24.66 4.61 -2.82
CA GLN A 529 -24.62 3.94 -4.12
C GLN A 529 -23.20 3.43 -4.37
N GLN A 530 -23.11 2.16 -4.71
CA GLN A 530 -21.87 1.41 -4.88
C GLN A 530 -21.80 0.98 -6.34
N THR A 531 -20.93 1.62 -7.13
CA THR A 531 -20.85 1.38 -8.56
C THR A 531 -19.48 0.83 -8.90
N ALA A 532 -19.45 -0.33 -9.54
CA ALA A 532 -18.23 -0.95 -10.05
C ALA A 532 -18.28 -0.97 -11.59
N THR A 533 -17.13 -1.01 -12.25
CA THR A 533 -17.01 -1.06 -13.71
C THR A 533 -16.05 -2.16 -14.13
N ASN A 534 -16.18 -2.62 -15.38
CA ASN A 534 -15.25 -3.53 -16.04
C ASN A 534 -15.38 -3.41 -17.55
N ALA A 535 -14.34 -3.83 -18.26
CA ALA A 535 -14.33 -3.94 -19.72
C ALA A 535 -13.66 -5.25 -20.16
N PRO A 536 -14.03 -5.79 -21.33
CA PRO A 536 -13.42 -7.00 -21.86
C PRO A 536 -11.91 -6.84 -22.03
N GLY A 537 -11.15 -7.87 -21.67
CA GLY A 537 -9.69 -7.91 -21.74
C GLY A 537 -8.96 -7.33 -20.53
N GLN A 538 -9.66 -6.79 -19.52
CA GLN A 538 -9.04 -6.25 -18.30
C GLN A 538 -8.85 -7.33 -17.22
N SER A 539 -9.95 -7.77 -16.61
CA SER A 539 -9.98 -8.69 -15.47
C SER A 539 -10.40 -10.10 -15.85
N PHE A 540 -9.76 -11.09 -15.25
CA PHE A 540 -10.03 -12.50 -15.44
C PHE A 540 -10.13 -13.26 -14.12
N VAL A 541 -11.01 -14.26 -14.10
CA VAL A 541 -11.24 -15.16 -12.97
C VAL A 541 -11.10 -16.61 -13.43
N TYR A 542 -10.51 -17.47 -12.59
CA TYR A 542 -10.41 -18.90 -12.82
C TYR A 542 -11.33 -19.66 -11.88
N GLY A 543 -12.04 -20.67 -12.40
CA GLY A 543 -12.90 -21.56 -11.60
C GLY A 543 -14.23 -20.96 -11.15
N LEU A 544 -14.36 -19.63 -11.07
CA LEU A 544 -15.62 -18.98 -10.70
C LEU A 544 -16.79 -19.37 -11.63
N ASN A 545 -16.50 -19.70 -12.89
CA ASN A 545 -17.45 -20.21 -13.89
C ASN A 545 -18.08 -21.56 -13.54
N THR A 546 -17.57 -22.27 -12.53
CA THR A 546 -18.10 -23.56 -12.08
C THR A 546 -18.99 -23.46 -10.87
N LEU A 547 -19.08 -22.28 -10.26
CA LEU A 547 -19.99 -22.01 -9.15
C LEU A 547 -21.40 -21.76 -9.67
N PHE A 548 -22.39 -22.14 -8.85
CA PHE A 548 -23.80 -21.79 -9.00
C PHE A 548 -24.46 -22.20 -10.33
N THR A 549 -23.98 -23.30 -10.92
CA THR A 549 -24.49 -23.85 -12.18
C THR A 549 -25.51 -24.98 -11.99
N ASP A 550 -26.53 -25.01 -12.87
CA ASP A 550 -27.54 -26.07 -12.95
C ASP A 550 -27.23 -27.12 -14.03
N GLN A 551 -26.01 -27.11 -14.60
CA GLN A 551 -25.61 -28.03 -15.66
C GLN A 551 -25.51 -29.48 -15.17
N ALA A 552 -25.91 -30.41 -16.04
CA ALA A 552 -25.95 -31.84 -15.72
C ALA A 552 -24.56 -32.50 -15.62
N GLU A 553 -23.54 -31.88 -16.19
CA GLU A 553 -22.13 -32.24 -16.01
C GLU A 553 -21.45 -31.12 -15.21
N ALA A 554 -20.61 -31.49 -14.24
CA ALA A 554 -19.86 -30.53 -13.45
C ALA A 554 -18.90 -29.75 -14.39
N PRO A 555 -19.07 -28.42 -14.54
CA PRO A 555 -18.24 -27.66 -15.46
C PRO A 555 -16.78 -27.64 -15.00
N VAL A 556 -15.88 -27.56 -15.98
CA VAL A 556 -14.42 -27.52 -15.72
C VAL A 556 -14.01 -26.09 -15.36
N PRO A 557 -13.14 -25.89 -14.34
CA PRO A 557 -12.52 -24.61 -14.06
C PRO A 557 -11.73 -24.12 -15.28
N VAL A 558 -12.07 -22.92 -15.77
CA VAL A 558 -11.36 -22.26 -16.86
C VAL A 558 -11.17 -20.79 -16.54
N TRP A 559 -10.24 -20.13 -17.24
CA TRP A 559 -10.17 -18.68 -17.24
C TRP A 559 -11.38 -18.10 -17.96
N LYS A 560 -12.05 -17.15 -17.33
CA LYS A 560 -13.10 -16.32 -17.91
C LYS A 560 -12.76 -14.86 -17.72
N ASP A 561 -13.00 -14.08 -18.76
CA ASP A 561 -13.14 -12.63 -18.67
C ASP A 561 -14.27 -12.31 -17.68
N ILE A 562 -14.10 -11.30 -16.82
CA ILE A 562 -15.09 -10.95 -15.80
C ILE A 562 -16.43 -10.49 -16.41
N THR A 563 -16.41 -10.00 -17.66
CA THR A 563 -17.58 -9.58 -18.44
C THR A 563 -18.36 -10.76 -19.05
N ASP A 564 -17.86 -12.00 -18.95
CA ASP A 564 -18.57 -13.17 -19.45
C ASP A 564 -19.92 -13.36 -18.73
N GLU A 565 -20.98 -13.65 -19.50
CA GLU A 565 -22.33 -13.81 -18.95
C GLU A 565 -22.42 -14.89 -17.87
N THR A 566 -21.60 -15.95 -17.94
CA THR A 566 -21.56 -17.00 -16.91
C THR A 566 -21.07 -16.46 -15.57
N ILE A 567 -20.09 -15.54 -15.58
CA ILE A 567 -19.58 -14.87 -14.39
C ILE A 567 -20.62 -13.87 -13.86
N THR A 568 -21.15 -13.01 -14.74
CA THR A 568 -22.16 -12.02 -14.34
C THR A 568 -23.39 -12.67 -13.72
N ASN A 569 -23.87 -13.79 -14.28
CA ASN A 569 -24.99 -14.55 -13.75
C ASN A 569 -24.69 -15.22 -12.40
N ALA A 570 -23.45 -15.68 -12.16
CA ALA A 570 -23.03 -16.24 -10.88
C ALA A 570 -23.20 -15.24 -9.72
N PHE A 571 -22.90 -13.95 -9.93
CA PHE A 571 -23.15 -12.91 -8.92
C PHE A 571 -24.64 -12.55 -8.75
N GLN A 572 -25.49 -12.74 -9.77
CA GLN A 572 -26.93 -12.44 -9.68
C GLN A 572 -27.72 -13.41 -8.79
N VAL A 573 -27.14 -14.58 -8.46
CA VAL A 573 -27.78 -15.63 -7.64
C VAL A 573 -27.22 -15.71 -6.21
N ILE A 574 -26.24 -14.88 -5.87
CA ILE A 574 -25.77 -14.73 -4.48
C ILE A 574 -26.92 -14.15 -3.64
N PRO A 575 -27.31 -14.80 -2.53
CA PRO A 575 -28.47 -14.41 -1.74
C PRO A 575 -28.15 -13.19 -0.85
N ILE A 576 -28.23 -12.00 -1.42
CA ILE A 576 -28.10 -10.73 -0.67
C ILE A 576 -29.46 -10.33 -0.11
N GLY A 577 -29.50 -9.83 1.13
CA GLY A 577 -30.72 -9.46 1.83
C GLY A 577 -31.54 -8.37 1.11
N GLY A 578 -32.87 -8.54 1.11
CA GLY A 578 -33.80 -7.64 0.42
C GLY A 578 -33.89 -7.91 -1.09
N ASP A 579 -34.25 -6.88 -1.85
CA ASP A 579 -34.36 -6.96 -3.33
C ASP A 579 -33.06 -6.53 -4.05
N ASN A 580 -31.94 -6.41 -3.33
CA ASN A 580 -30.67 -5.95 -3.91
C ASN A 580 -29.93 -7.08 -4.64
N LYS A 581 -29.08 -6.72 -5.61
CA LYS A 581 -28.22 -7.65 -6.34
C LYS A 581 -26.84 -7.07 -6.55
N ALA A 582 -25.83 -7.90 -6.32
CA ALA A 582 -24.45 -7.62 -6.68
C ALA A 582 -24.24 -7.72 -8.20
N TYR A 583 -23.17 -7.09 -8.68
CA TYR A 583 -22.52 -7.37 -9.96
C TYR A 583 -21.01 -7.12 -9.79
N PRO A 584 -20.16 -7.89 -10.50
CA PRO A 584 -18.71 -7.71 -10.40
C PRO A 584 -18.24 -6.46 -11.15
N GLY A 585 -17.20 -5.83 -10.62
CA GLY A 585 -16.31 -4.87 -11.30
C GLY A 585 -15.05 -5.58 -11.79
N ASN A 586 -13.89 -5.01 -11.49
CA ASN A 586 -12.59 -5.62 -11.78
C ASN A 586 -12.04 -6.44 -10.59
N VAL A 587 -10.98 -7.23 -10.82
CA VAL A 587 -10.21 -7.85 -9.72
C VAL A 587 -9.26 -6.81 -9.10
N MET A 588 -9.10 -6.86 -7.78
CA MET A 588 -8.34 -5.84 -7.02
C MET A 588 -6.83 -6.09 -7.05
N ILE A 589 -6.27 -6.05 -8.25
CA ILE A 589 -4.83 -6.18 -8.53
C ILE A 589 -4.37 -4.92 -9.25
N LYS A 590 -3.31 -4.30 -8.73
CA LYS A 590 -2.60 -3.17 -9.34
C LYS A 590 -1.17 -3.60 -9.69
N ALA A 591 -0.53 -2.90 -10.63
CA ALA A 591 0.86 -3.12 -11.00
C ALA A 591 1.65 -1.80 -10.92
N PHE A 592 2.78 -1.85 -10.22
CA PHE A 592 3.62 -0.69 -9.95
C PHE A 592 4.92 -0.77 -10.73
N THR A 593 5.17 0.25 -11.55
CA THR A 593 6.33 0.29 -12.46
C THR A 593 7.18 1.52 -12.23
N VAL A 594 8.43 1.44 -12.68
CA VAL A 594 9.37 2.56 -12.78
C VAL A 594 9.69 2.75 -14.26
N ASP A 595 9.64 3.99 -14.74
CA ASP A 595 9.96 4.34 -16.12
C ASP A 595 11.44 4.06 -16.41
N GLN A 596 11.74 3.46 -17.57
CA GLN A 596 13.13 3.29 -18.04
C GLN A 596 13.65 4.60 -18.64
N ASP A 597 13.69 5.64 -17.83
CA ASP A 597 14.33 6.90 -18.18
C ASP A 597 15.86 6.73 -18.29
N THR A 598 16.48 7.60 -19.09
CA THR A 598 17.94 7.64 -19.17
C THR A 598 18.52 8.07 -17.83
N ALA A 599 19.35 7.22 -17.23
CA ALA A 599 20.08 7.52 -16.01
C ALA A 599 20.78 8.90 -16.08
N PRO A 600 20.92 9.63 -14.96
CA PRO A 600 21.46 10.98 -14.98
C PRO A 600 22.81 11.06 -15.70
N ALA A 601 22.94 12.01 -16.62
CA ALA A 601 24.19 12.24 -17.32
C ALA A 601 25.28 12.63 -16.31
N VAL A 602 26.27 11.74 -16.14
CA VAL A 602 27.43 11.96 -15.28
C VAL A 602 28.63 12.39 -16.12
N THR A 603 29.25 13.49 -15.70
CA THR A 603 30.54 13.94 -16.21
C THR A 603 31.60 13.64 -15.16
N LEU A 604 32.57 12.78 -15.50
CA LEU A 604 33.78 12.64 -14.68
C LEU A 604 34.79 13.71 -15.05
N GLY A 605 35.09 14.60 -14.11
CA GLY A 605 36.32 15.37 -14.14
C GLY A 605 37.48 14.52 -13.63
N GLY A 606 38.66 14.64 -14.23
CA GLY A 606 39.86 14.02 -13.69
C GLY A 606 41.16 14.70 -14.09
N GLU A 607 42.12 14.69 -13.17
CA GLU A 607 43.42 15.36 -13.31
C GLU A 607 44.56 14.35 -13.22
N SER A 608 45.49 14.41 -14.18
CA SER A 608 46.65 13.52 -14.25
C SER A 608 47.88 14.16 -13.64
N PHE A 609 48.72 13.38 -12.97
CA PHE A 609 49.96 13.85 -12.34
C PHE A 609 51.16 13.00 -12.72
N ASP A 610 52.33 13.61 -12.84
CA ASP A 610 53.59 12.91 -13.03
C ASP A 610 54.11 12.27 -11.72
N ALA A 611 55.24 11.56 -11.81
CA ALA A 611 55.90 10.92 -10.67
C ALA A 611 56.50 11.91 -9.64
N GLN A 612 56.48 13.21 -9.93
CA GLN A 612 56.88 14.29 -9.04
C GLN A 612 55.65 15.00 -8.43
N GLY A 613 54.43 14.58 -8.80
CA GLY A 613 53.17 15.14 -8.35
C GLY A 613 52.74 16.41 -9.07
N GLN A 614 53.42 16.82 -10.15
CA GLN A 614 53.03 17.97 -10.97
C GLN A 614 51.86 17.59 -11.89
N SER A 615 50.94 18.54 -12.12
CA SER A 615 49.81 18.32 -13.03
C SER A 615 50.26 18.20 -14.48
N LEU A 616 49.73 17.18 -15.16
CA LEU A 616 49.84 16.94 -16.60
C LEU A 616 48.58 17.39 -17.36
N GLY A 617 47.60 17.97 -16.65
CA GLY A 617 46.35 18.47 -17.21
C GLY A 617 45.11 17.73 -16.71
N SER A 618 43.97 18.42 -16.83
CA SER A 618 42.63 17.95 -16.50
C SER A 618 41.84 17.59 -17.77
N GLN A 619 40.98 16.58 -17.68
CA GLN A 619 40.01 16.23 -18.72
C GLN A 619 38.64 15.92 -18.12
N ASN A 620 37.58 16.15 -18.90
CA ASN A 620 36.23 15.75 -18.58
C ASN A 620 35.82 14.59 -19.50
N VAL A 621 35.20 13.56 -18.94
CA VAL A 621 34.73 12.36 -19.65
C VAL A 621 33.22 12.25 -19.46
N THR A 622 32.49 12.25 -20.58
CA THR A 622 31.02 12.10 -20.63
C THR A 622 30.58 10.77 -21.24
N ASP A 623 31.51 10.04 -21.89
CA ASP A 623 31.29 8.67 -22.36
C ASP A 623 32.12 7.72 -21.48
N LEU A 624 31.49 7.20 -20.43
CA LEU A 624 32.13 6.31 -19.46
C LEU A 624 32.26 4.85 -19.94
N ALA A 625 31.68 4.51 -21.10
CA ALA A 625 31.84 3.20 -21.72
C ALA A 625 33.11 3.13 -22.59
N ALA A 626 33.62 4.28 -23.05
CA ALA A 626 34.85 4.39 -23.79
C ALA A 626 36.11 4.25 -22.91
N ALA A 627 37.23 3.86 -23.52
CA ALA A 627 38.52 3.81 -22.85
C ALA A 627 39.09 5.21 -22.59
N ILE A 628 39.24 5.58 -21.32
CA ILE A 628 39.77 6.87 -20.88
C ILE A 628 41.29 6.88 -21.11
N SER A 629 41.73 7.71 -22.05
CA SER A 629 43.16 7.91 -22.33
C SER A 629 43.77 8.88 -21.32
N LEU A 630 44.92 8.52 -20.75
CA LEU A 630 45.68 9.38 -19.83
C LEU A 630 46.93 9.95 -20.53
N PRO A 631 47.38 11.17 -20.16
CA PRO A 631 48.60 11.79 -20.69
C PRO A 631 49.84 10.93 -20.46
N LYS A 632 50.78 11.01 -21.39
CA LYS A 632 52.08 10.35 -21.28
C LYS A 632 52.80 10.77 -19.99
N GLY A 633 53.26 9.79 -19.22
CA GLY A 633 54.00 10.03 -17.97
C GLY A 633 53.11 10.18 -16.74
N ALA A 634 51.78 10.01 -16.86
CA ALA A 634 50.89 9.95 -15.71
C ALA A 634 51.27 8.79 -14.77
N ALA A 635 51.67 9.14 -13.56
CA ALA A 635 51.98 8.22 -12.45
C ALA A 635 50.87 8.20 -11.40
N ALA A 636 50.03 9.23 -11.34
CA ALA A 636 48.83 9.25 -10.52
C ALA A 636 47.68 10.01 -11.22
N PHE A 637 46.45 9.78 -10.77
CA PHE A 637 45.24 10.41 -11.29
C PHE A 637 44.25 10.67 -10.15
N SER A 638 43.53 11.79 -10.19
CA SER A 638 42.39 12.05 -9.29
C SER A 638 41.11 12.23 -10.09
N LEU A 639 40.01 11.77 -9.52
CA LEU A 639 38.64 11.83 -10.05
C LEU A 639 37.75 12.78 -9.23
N SER A 640 36.71 13.28 -9.89
CA SER A 640 35.51 13.93 -9.34
C SER A 640 34.32 13.65 -10.27
N ALA A 641 33.11 13.47 -9.75
CA ALA A 641 31.89 13.27 -10.53
C ALA A 641 30.95 14.47 -10.43
N GLN A 642 30.30 14.81 -11.54
CA GLN A 642 29.23 15.80 -11.57
C GLN A 642 28.02 15.23 -12.33
N THR A 643 26.86 15.32 -11.71
CA THR A 643 25.55 14.94 -12.25
C THR A 643 24.72 16.21 -12.44
N GLU A 644 23.87 16.25 -13.47
CA GLU A 644 22.89 17.36 -13.58
C GLU A 644 21.79 17.27 -12.52
N ASN A 645 21.36 16.03 -12.19
CA ASN A 645 20.44 15.70 -11.11
C ASN A 645 20.92 14.40 -10.44
N GLY A 646 20.75 14.27 -9.11
CA GLY A 646 21.10 13.05 -8.37
C GLY A 646 22.55 12.99 -7.86
N GLU A 647 22.97 11.83 -7.35
CA GLU A 647 24.31 11.58 -6.80
C GLU A 647 25.13 10.67 -7.73
N ALA A 648 26.46 10.74 -7.60
CA ALA A 648 27.39 9.82 -8.23
C ALA A 648 28.44 9.37 -7.21
N VAL A 649 28.50 8.07 -6.94
CA VAL A 649 29.47 7.45 -6.04
C VAL A 649 30.58 6.83 -6.87
N ILE A 650 31.81 7.25 -6.64
CA ILE A 650 32.99 6.60 -7.23
C ILE A 650 33.48 5.54 -6.25
N THR A 651 33.76 4.34 -6.75
CA THR A 651 34.28 3.21 -5.95
C THR A 651 35.61 2.76 -6.54
N VAL A 652 36.62 2.54 -5.69
CA VAL A 652 37.95 2.08 -6.09
C VAL A 652 38.32 0.82 -5.30
N GLY A 653 38.53 -0.29 -6.00
CA GLY A 653 38.86 -1.58 -5.38
C GLY A 653 37.75 -2.18 -4.48
N GLY A 654 36.52 -1.67 -4.58
CA GLY A 654 35.38 -2.05 -3.74
C GLY A 654 35.10 -1.12 -2.55
N GLU A 655 35.91 -0.08 -2.34
CA GLU A 655 35.73 0.92 -1.29
C GLU A 655 35.35 2.29 -1.89
N ALA A 656 34.54 3.07 -1.17
CA ALA A 656 34.12 4.41 -1.61
C ALA A 656 35.33 5.36 -1.73
N TYR A 657 35.38 6.14 -2.80
CA TYR A 657 36.50 7.04 -3.11
C TYR A 657 36.18 8.49 -2.73
N GLU A 658 37.08 9.11 -1.96
CA GLU A 658 37.03 10.53 -1.59
C GLU A 658 37.56 11.39 -2.75
N GLU A 659 36.74 12.32 -3.26
CA GLU A 659 37.06 13.13 -4.43
C GLU A 659 38.39 13.89 -4.31
N GLY A 660 39.12 13.99 -5.43
CA GLY A 660 40.46 14.59 -5.45
C GLY A 660 41.59 13.73 -4.89
N THR A 661 41.33 12.57 -4.29
CA THR A 661 42.37 11.63 -3.82
C THR A 661 43.21 11.09 -4.98
N LYS A 662 44.53 11.11 -4.84
CA LYS A 662 45.44 10.64 -5.91
C LYS A 662 45.55 9.12 -5.92
N LEU A 663 45.03 8.49 -6.97
CA LEU A 663 45.16 7.07 -7.29
C LEU A 663 46.47 6.79 -8.03
N ASP A 664 47.16 5.72 -7.68
CA ASP A 664 48.40 5.27 -8.34
C ASP A 664 48.10 4.66 -9.73
N ALA A 665 49.00 4.87 -10.70
CA ALA A 665 48.91 4.33 -12.05
C ALA A 665 48.67 2.80 -12.11
N ALA A 666 49.10 2.02 -11.11
CA ALA A 666 48.82 0.58 -11.03
C ALA A 666 47.33 0.26 -10.88
N VAL A 667 46.57 1.10 -10.18
CA VAL A 667 45.10 0.98 -10.06
C VAL A 667 44.44 1.20 -11.41
N LEU A 668 44.90 2.22 -12.14
CA LEU A 668 44.32 2.65 -13.42
C LEU A 668 44.48 1.58 -14.52
N ASN A 669 45.54 0.78 -14.45
CA ASN A 669 45.82 -0.33 -15.38
C ASN A 669 45.13 -1.66 -14.98
N THR A 670 44.31 -1.67 -13.93
CA THR A 670 43.58 -2.87 -13.47
C THR A 670 42.12 -2.78 -13.94
N PRO A 671 41.67 -3.60 -14.92
CA PRO A 671 40.29 -3.57 -15.39
C PRO A 671 39.30 -3.85 -14.27
N GLY A 672 38.24 -3.05 -14.16
CA GLY A 672 37.26 -3.19 -13.08
C GLY A 672 37.65 -2.57 -11.73
N ALA A 673 38.85 -1.98 -11.60
CA ALA A 673 39.29 -1.42 -10.32
C ALA A 673 38.64 -0.09 -9.95
N VAL A 674 38.01 0.61 -10.90
CA VAL A 674 37.26 1.85 -10.66
C VAL A 674 35.87 1.73 -11.27
N THR A 675 34.84 1.96 -10.46
CA THR A 675 33.45 2.04 -10.91
C THR A 675 32.83 3.37 -10.52
N VAL A 676 31.78 3.76 -11.25
CA VAL A 676 30.95 4.93 -10.93
C VAL A 676 29.51 4.48 -10.95
N ASP A 677 28.85 4.67 -9.81
CA ASP A 677 27.46 4.35 -9.59
C ASP A 677 26.69 5.66 -9.50
N THR A 678 25.84 5.94 -10.49
CA THR A 678 24.93 7.08 -10.44
C THR A 678 23.61 6.67 -9.79
N THR A 679 22.99 7.58 -9.05
CA THR A 679 21.62 7.43 -8.56
C THR A 679 20.87 8.74 -8.79
N SER A 680 19.62 8.67 -9.25
CA SER A 680 18.71 9.82 -9.19
C SER A 680 18.30 10.06 -7.74
N ALA A 681 19.17 10.71 -6.97
CA ALA A 681 18.97 10.97 -5.55
C ALA A 681 17.74 11.87 -5.27
N PRO A 682 17.11 11.76 -4.08
CA PRO A 682 17.43 10.81 -3.01
C PRO A 682 16.73 9.44 -3.10
N ARG A 683 15.71 9.29 -3.95
CA ARG A 683 14.80 8.11 -3.98
C ARG A 683 14.42 7.63 -5.39
N GLY A 684 15.31 7.77 -6.38
CA GLY A 684 15.04 7.31 -7.74
C GLY A 684 15.70 5.97 -8.07
N ASN A 685 14.90 5.03 -8.59
CA ASN A 685 15.32 3.70 -9.04
C ASN A 685 16.21 3.72 -10.33
N ASN A 686 16.48 4.90 -10.89
CA ASN A 686 17.15 5.10 -12.18
C ASN A 686 18.65 5.43 -12.02
N GLY A 687 19.39 4.43 -11.54
CA GLY A 687 20.85 4.46 -11.45
C GLY A 687 21.55 3.71 -12.58
N ALA A 688 22.80 4.08 -12.88
CA ALA A 688 23.66 3.38 -13.83
C ALA A 688 25.02 3.06 -13.21
N HIS A 689 25.47 1.82 -13.39
CA HIS A 689 26.78 1.34 -12.97
C HIS A 689 27.75 1.34 -14.16
N TYR A 690 28.81 2.13 -14.08
CA TYR A 690 29.85 2.24 -15.09
C TYR A 690 31.15 1.61 -14.57
N VAL A 691 31.74 0.72 -15.37
CA VAL A 691 33.07 0.17 -15.11
C VAL A 691 34.09 0.92 -15.97
N LEU A 692 34.97 1.71 -15.33
CA LEU A 692 35.91 2.55 -16.07
C LEU A 692 37.10 1.72 -16.57
N ASN A 693 37.40 1.89 -17.85
CA ASN A 693 38.61 1.35 -18.47
C ASN A 693 39.56 2.52 -18.75
N MET A 694 40.69 2.59 -18.04
CA MET A 694 41.66 3.68 -18.20
C MET A 694 42.99 3.15 -18.73
N ALA A 695 43.67 3.92 -19.58
CA ALA A 695 44.94 3.52 -20.17
C ALA A 695 45.87 4.73 -20.36
N VAL A 696 47.14 4.59 -19.96
CA VAL A 696 48.18 5.57 -20.28
C VAL A 696 48.55 5.45 -21.75
N THR A 697 48.58 6.58 -22.47
CA THR A 697 48.92 6.59 -23.91
C THR A 697 50.33 6.01 -24.14
N PRO A 698 50.48 4.92 -24.91
CA PRO A 698 51.77 4.25 -25.09
C PRO A 698 52.68 5.03 -26.05
N ASP A 699 53.99 4.82 -25.90
CA ASP A 699 55.01 5.39 -26.80
C ASP A 699 54.78 4.96 -28.24
N THR A 700 54.41 5.92 -29.10
CA THR A 700 54.52 5.75 -30.55
C THR A 700 55.98 6.04 -30.94
N PRO A 701 56.74 5.09 -31.52
CA PRO A 701 58.08 5.39 -32.01
C PRO A 701 57.99 6.44 -33.12
N SER A 702 58.72 7.55 -32.99
CA SER A 702 58.77 8.59 -34.02
C SER A 702 59.37 8.02 -35.31
N GLY A 703 58.51 7.75 -36.29
CA GLY A 703 58.93 7.28 -37.61
C GLY A 703 59.88 8.29 -38.27
N GLY A 704 61.02 7.79 -38.74
CA GLY A 704 62.03 8.62 -39.39
C GLY A 704 61.52 9.25 -40.68
N ASP A 705 61.82 10.53 -40.85
CA ASP A 705 61.59 11.36 -42.04
C ASP A 705 62.09 10.71 -43.34
N PRO A 706 61.22 10.58 -44.37
CA PRO A 706 61.63 10.29 -45.74
C PRO A 706 61.40 11.50 -46.68
N GLY A 707 62.25 12.51 -46.59
CA GLY A 707 62.93 13.03 -47.80
C GLY A 707 62.85 14.52 -48.09
N THR A 708 64.03 15.15 -48.11
CA THR A 708 64.27 16.38 -48.88
C THR A 708 64.62 16.06 -50.33
N GLY A 709 63.76 16.46 -51.27
CA GLY A 709 63.99 16.30 -52.71
C GLY A 709 63.11 17.26 -53.52
N GLU A 710 63.55 18.50 -53.69
CA GLU A 710 62.83 19.56 -54.41
C GLU A 710 62.62 19.22 -55.91
N GLY A 711 61.51 19.65 -56.51
CA GLY A 711 61.25 19.30 -57.92
C GLY A 711 60.00 19.84 -58.63
N SER A 712 59.74 21.15 -58.57
CA SER A 712 59.00 21.95 -59.59
C SER A 712 57.60 21.53 -60.10
N GLY A 713 56.65 22.48 -60.04
CA GLY A 713 55.97 22.94 -61.28
C GLY A 713 54.46 22.71 -61.46
N ALA A 714 53.77 23.81 -61.81
CA ALA A 714 52.51 23.92 -62.57
C ALA A 714 51.14 23.59 -61.91
N THR A 715 50.37 24.66 -61.68
CA THR A 715 48.89 24.76 -61.80
C THR A 715 48.42 24.74 -63.27
N PRO A 716 47.10 24.67 -63.62
CA PRO A 716 45.87 24.29 -62.88
C PRO A 716 45.20 23.09 -63.67
N PRO A 717 43.86 22.95 -63.99
CA PRO A 717 42.61 23.57 -63.49
C PRO A 717 41.36 22.63 -63.29
N ALA A 718 40.29 23.27 -62.79
CA ALA A 718 38.86 23.05 -63.10
C ALA A 718 38.02 21.92 -62.45
N ASN A 719 36.79 22.33 -62.07
CA ASN A 719 35.64 21.53 -61.63
C ASN A 719 35.21 20.47 -62.67
N ASP A 720 34.47 19.42 -62.26
CA ASP A 720 32.99 19.44 -62.35
C ASP A 720 32.27 18.25 -61.64
N ASN A 721 31.02 18.50 -61.21
CA ASN A 721 29.87 17.60 -60.97
C ASN A 721 29.97 16.29 -60.15
N GLY A 722 28.98 16.05 -59.25
CA GLY A 722 28.93 14.79 -58.47
C GLY A 722 27.71 14.38 -57.61
N GLN A 723 26.53 15.01 -57.71
CA GLN A 723 25.22 14.54 -57.17
C GLN A 723 24.92 14.47 -55.65
N ASN A 724 23.66 14.81 -55.36
CA ASN A 724 22.87 14.56 -54.16
C ASN A 724 22.85 13.06 -53.72
N VAL A 725 22.60 12.80 -52.43
CA VAL A 725 21.27 12.38 -51.91
C VAL A 725 21.35 12.10 -50.39
N THR A 726 20.40 12.64 -49.64
CA THR A 726 20.08 12.31 -48.25
C THR A 726 19.33 10.99 -48.12
N SER A 727 19.73 10.07 -47.23
CA SER A 727 18.81 9.13 -46.55
C SER A 727 19.54 8.39 -45.41
N GLY A 728 18.79 7.96 -44.38
CA GLY A 728 19.37 7.42 -43.15
C GLY A 728 19.66 5.90 -43.16
N GLY A 729 20.47 5.46 -42.20
CA GLY A 729 20.37 4.10 -41.63
C GLY A 729 19.38 4.15 -40.46
N LYS A 730 18.38 3.27 -40.33
CA LYS A 730 18.41 1.81 -40.30
C LYS A 730 19.25 1.24 -39.14
N ASN A 731 18.60 1.13 -37.99
CA ASN A 731 18.95 0.09 -37.02
C ASN A 731 18.80 -1.28 -37.67
N VAL A 732 19.87 -2.07 -37.66
CA VAL A 732 19.84 -3.53 -37.83
C VAL A 732 20.82 -4.08 -36.81
N GLY A 733 20.32 -4.80 -35.82
CA GLY A 733 21.16 -5.42 -34.80
C GLY A 733 21.63 -6.82 -35.21
N THR A 734 22.91 -7.09 -34.99
CA THR A 734 23.54 -8.41 -34.77
C THR A 734 24.82 -8.14 -33.96
N GLY A 735 25.33 -9.04 -33.13
CA GLY A 735 24.86 -10.36 -32.71
C GLY A 735 25.79 -10.92 -31.61
N LEU A 736 25.46 -12.11 -31.09
CA LEU A 736 26.20 -12.80 -30.04
C LEU A 736 27.70 -12.96 -30.34
N PHE A 737 28.53 -12.93 -29.29
CA PHE A 737 29.85 -13.57 -29.30
C PHE A 737 29.86 -14.82 -28.41
N ASP A 738 30.16 -15.94 -29.05
CA ASP A 738 30.46 -17.24 -28.46
C ASP A 738 31.98 -17.34 -28.23
N THR A 739 32.40 -17.76 -27.04
CA THR A 739 33.77 -18.21 -26.79
C THR A 739 33.80 -19.47 -25.93
N THR A 740 33.90 -20.61 -26.60
CA THR A 740 34.11 -21.92 -25.98
C THR A 740 35.58 -22.33 -25.99
N ALA A 741 36.23 -22.30 -24.82
CA ALA A 741 37.42 -23.08 -24.46
C ALA A 741 37.62 -23.00 -22.92
N GLY A 742 37.93 -24.05 -22.17
CA GLY A 742 38.10 -25.46 -22.54
C GLY A 742 38.89 -26.20 -21.45
N MET A 743 38.20 -26.76 -20.45
CA MET A 743 38.80 -27.67 -19.45
C MET A 743 37.76 -28.72 -19.03
N GLY A 744 38.13 -30.00 -19.05
CA GLY A 744 37.25 -31.13 -18.69
C GLY A 744 37.87 -32.04 -17.63
N LEU A 745 37.15 -33.15 -17.34
CA LEU A 745 37.37 -34.16 -16.29
C LEU A 745 36.93 -33.72 -14.86
N THR A 746 36.13 -34.50 -14.08
CA THR A 746 35.42 -35.76 -14.38
C THR A 746 34.21 -36.00 -13.45
N ILE A 747 33.08 -36.39 -14.05
CA ILE A 747 32.07 -37.39 -13.63
C ILE A 747 31.98 -37.79 -12.13
N ALA A 748 30.80 -37.59 -11.53
CA ALA A 748 30.01 -38.66 -10.86
C ALA A 748 28.55 -38.21 -10.65
N ALA A 749 27.57 -39.04 -11.01
CA ALA A 749 26.14 -38.77 -10.86
C ALA A 749 25.47 -39.83 -9.97
N VAL A 750 24.48 -39.42 -9.16
CA VAL A 750 23.44 -40.29 -8.58
C VAL A 750 22.11 -39.54 -8.60
N LEU A 751 21.03 -40.23 -8.97
CA LEU A 751 19.65 -39.73 -9.09
C LEU A 751 18.75 -40.34 -8.02
N LEU A 752 17.65 -39.63 -7.66
CA LEU A 752 16.38 -40.14 -7.09
C LEU A 752 16.46 -40.76 -5.66
N LEU A 753 15.64 -40.42 -4.65
CA LEU A 753 14.17 -40.26 -4.63
C LEU A 753 13.66 -39.77 -3.24
N ALA A 754 12.51 -39.07 -3.25
CA ALA A 754 11.40 -39.07 -2.27
C ALA A 754 11.59 -38.73 -0.75
N ALA A 755 10.87 -37.65 -0.37
CA ALA A 755 9.86 -37.58 0.71
C ALA A 755 10.24 -37.51 2.22
N SER A 756 9.31 -36.87 2.95
CA SER A 756 9.09 -36.80 4.41
C SER A 756 9.96 -35.87 5.29
N GLY A 757 9.35 -34.71 5.62
CA GLY A 757 9.21 -34.11 6.95
C GLY A 757 10.41 -33.97 7.91
N GLY A 758 10.70 -32.74 8.33
CA GLY A 758 11.62 -32.49 9.46
C GLY A 758 11.79 -31.02 9.85
N PHE A 759 11.02 -30.57 10.85
CA PHE A 759 11.28 -29.34 11.61
C PHE A 759 12.72 -29.32 12.14
N ILE A 760 13.51 -28.27 11.88
CA ILE A 760 14.77 -28.00 12.62
C ILE A 760 14.85 -26.51 12.99
N LEU A 761 14.75 -26.23 14.30
CA LEU A 761 15.03 -24.90 14.85
C LEU A 761 16.53 -24.58 14.77
N TYR A 762 16.88 -23.38 14.31
CA TYR A 762 18.25 -22.87 14.37
C TYR A 762 18.51 -22.09 15.68
N ARG A 763 18.91 -22.81 16.75
CA ARG A 763 19.37 -22.18 18.01
C ARG A 763 20.79 -21.62 17.85
N ARG A 764 20.92 -20.29 17.71
CA ARG A 764 22.22 -19.60 17.64
C ARG A 764 22.78 -19.30 19.04
N ASN A 765 23.39 -20.29 19.68
CA ASN A 765 24.19 -20.06 20.90
C ASN A 765 25.49 -19.30 20.57
N ARG A 766 25.73 -18.15 21.20
CA ARG A 766 27.08 -17.67 21.53
C ARG A 766 27.12 -17.16 22.96
N LYS A 767 28.15 -17.62 23.68
CA LYS A 767 28.51 -17.13 25.02
C LYS A 767 29.46 -15.95 24.88
N ALA A 768 29.17 -14.85 25.56
CA ALA A 768 30.11 -14.09 26.41
C ALA A 768 29.27 -13.12 27.23
#